data_AF-A0A9X4KPL3-F1
#
_entry.id   AF-A0A9X4KPL3-F1
#
_cell.length_a   1.000
_cell.length_b   1.000
_cell.length_c   1.000
_cell.angle_alpha   90.00
_cell.angle_beta   90.00
_cell.angle_gamma   90.00
#
_symmetry.space_group_name_H-M   'P 1'
#
loop_
_entity.id
_entity.type
_entity.pdbx_description
1 polymer ?
#
loop_
_entity_poly.entity_id
_entity_poly.type
_entity_poly.pdbx_seq_one_letter_code
_entity_poly.pdbx_strand_id
1 'polypeptide(L)'
;MTGHYLVEHNLGIGTRLNGAVMPQYRYQQVPGIDILEERTEEYWTVKQCTSVANQYGKRRVLSEMYGCAGWEFTFEGQKWVGDWQYVMGVNARCQHLALYSLKGCRKRDFPPAFGYNTPWWKYNHAVEDYFARIAAVTTQGPAVRDVLVLHPSSTVWTMVGCDPYRYLGWDDPSLLAANRLERHCDGVVRALLGSHYDFDFGDETIMAETASAAEGTLAVGLASYKVVVLPGVASIWRSTVELLLAFLDGGGRVIVVEPVPTMIEGERSGELSALLSHPNAETVDRPRDAVRALEAALPRRISICDRAGSEASSFLYLMTELEDGYGVFIVNNDRNSGHEVEIALERPGKLEEWDLLGGGIAVRGASLSGRSGSGGGMRFTADFGPAGSRMFVVRTGEPPLEAESDFSYVPVHERNRVAEATLGPACRFTRTSPNALVLDRCRYRLDGGGWSEPMLVWEAQRAIRETLGMRPVHYNGIPQRYRWIGEPHPRDGAAVELAFVFQVDEVPATDVFLVLEQAESFDIRLNGEAAAAEPNGWYLDKSFVKVRLPVVRPGSNELLLSCAYRQTFELEDFYLIGDFAVDASRSIAAEPELLHVGDWCHQGYYHYCGGIVYHFECTLEPIEPGRRRVLELDDFRAVTVEVRVNGTSAGLIPWKAAGRLDLTEHLRAGTNRIDIEVTGSARNLLGPLHQRGSHNPWTDWTFFTREHTRDEPQYTVLPYGLMSKANIYQI
;
A
#
# COMPACT_ATOMS: atom_id res chain seq x y z
N MET A 1 7.50 -13.00 21.07
CA MET A 1 8.48 -12.40 20.15
C MET A 1 7.85 -12.34 18.77
N THR A 2 7.73 -11.11 18.29
CA THR A 2 7.15 -10.71 17.01
C THR A 2 8.01 -9.57 16.51
N GLY A 3 8.32 -9.55 15.20
CA GLY A 3 9.16 -8.53 14.58
C GLY A 3 9.79 -9.05 13.29
N HIS A 4 10.58 -8.20 12.65
CA HIS A 4 11.28 -8.48 11.39
C HIS A 4 12.79 -8.26 11.57
N TYR A 5 13.56 -8.49 10.52
CA TYR A 5 15.01 -8.32 10.51
C TYR A 5 15.42 -7.13 9.64
N LEU A 6 16.57 -6.54 9.97
CA LEU A 6 17.04 -5.33 9.32
C LEU A 6 17.51 -5.63 7.89
N VAL A 7 16.91 -4.97 6.89
CA VAL A 7 17.28 -5.07 5.46
C VAL A 7 17.20 -6.50 4.90
N GLU A 8 16.12 -7.19 5.24
CA GLU A 8 15.78 -8.54 4.75
C GLU A 8 15.41 -8.61 3.25
N HIS A 9 15.21 -7.45 2.62
CA HIS A 9 14.87 -7.31 1.20
C HIS A 9 16.03 -7.45 0.24
N ASN A 10 17.28 -7.38 0.74
CA ASN A 10 18.46 -7.42 -0.10
C ASN A 10 19.44 -8.49 0.41
N LEU A 11 19.75 -9.47 -0.43
CA LEU A 11 20.59 -10.61 -0.11
C LEU A 11 22.00 -10.18 0.31
N GLY A 12 22.60 -9.20 -0.37
CA GLY A 12 23.97 -8.77 -0.11
C GLY A 12 24.12 -8.11 1.27
N ILE A 13 23.45 -6.97 1.46
CA ILE A 13 23.56 -6.21 2.71
C ILE A 13 22.83 -6.95 3.86
N GLY A 14 21.74 -7.65 3.57
CA GLY A 14 21.01 -8.47 4.54
C GLY A 14 21.88 -9.60 5.08
N THR A 15 22.70 -10.24 4.24
CA THR A 15 23.73 -11.20 4.68
C THR A 15 24.77 -10.54 5.58
N ARG A 16 25.25 -9.34 5.24
CA ARG A 16 26.25 -8.64 6.04
C ARG A 16 25.73 -8.26 7.43
N LEU A 17 24.45 -7.93 7.55
CA LEU A 17 23.82 -7.51 8.81
C LEU A 17 23.31 -8.69 9.65
N ASN A 18 22.78 -9.73 9.01
CA ASN A 18 22.06 -10.81 9.70
C ASN A 18 22.74 -12.19 9.57
N GLY A 19 23.69 -12.36 8.65
CA GLY A 19 24.23 -13.66 8.24
C GLY A 19 23.23 -14.46 7.40
N ALA A 20 22.09 -14.81 7.99
CA ALA A 20 20.90 -15.36 7.33
C ALA A 20 19.64 -15.00 8.11
N VAL A 21 18.58 -14.59 7.42
CA VAL A 21 17.32 -14.17 8.06
C VAL A 21 16.37 -15.33 8.32
N MET A 22 16.28 -16.31 7.42
CA MET A 22 15.32 -17.41 7.52
C MET A 22 15.46 -18.24 8.81
N PRO A 23 16.66 -18.68 9.25
CA PRO A 23 16.80 -19.46 10.48
C PRO A 23 16.31 -18.73 11.74
N GLN A 24 16.22 -17.41 11.70
CA GLN A 24 15.85 -16.60 12.86
C GLN A 24 14.32 -16.57 13.06
N TYR A 25 13.52 -16.61 11.99
CA TYR A 25 12.05 -16.60 12.05
C TYR A 25 11.47 -17.77 12.85
N ARG A 26 12.15 -18.92 12.92
CA ARG A 26 11.66 -20.12 13.64
C ARG A 26 11.45 -19.88 15.14
N TYR A 27 12.18 -18.92 15.72
CA TYR A 27 12.12 -18.58 17.15
C TYR A 27 11.04 -17.53 17.48
N GLN A 28 10.42 -16.92 16.47
CA GLN A 28 9.34 -15.96 16.67
C GLN A 28 7.99 -16.69 16.80
N GLN A 29 7.09 -16.16 17.64
CA GLN A 29 5.71 -16.67 17.76
C GLN A 29 4.85 -16.20 16.59
N VAL A 30 5.06 -14.95 16.16
CA VAL A 30 4.48 -14.39 14.93
C VAL A 30 5.65 -13.78 14.18
N PRO A 31 6.22 -14.49 13.20
CA PRO A 31 7.27 -13.89 12.39
C PRO A 31 6.73 -12.73 11.56
N GLY A 32 7.56 -11.71 11.39
CA GLY A 32 7.18 -10.46 10.75
C GLY A 32 8.14 -10.06 9.63
N ILE A 33 7.65 -9.23 8.72
CA ILE A 33 8.46 -8.55 7.70
C ILE A 33 8.19 -7.03 7.72
N ASP A 34 8.98 -6.27 6.97
CA ASP A 34 8.82 -4.82 6.79
C ASP A 34 8.85 -4.40 5.31
N ILE A 35 7.71 -3.92 4.79
CA ILE A 35 7.54 -3.36 3.45
C ILE A 35 6.66 -2.09 3.52
N LEU A 36 7.31 -0.94 3.68
CA LEU A 36 6.63 0.35 3.93
C LEU A 36 6.11 1.07 2.68
N GLU A 37 6.70 0.81 1.51
CA GLU A 37 6.44 1.55 0.28
C GLU A 37 5.17 1.08 -0.44
N GLU A 38 4.60 1.94 -1.30
CA GLU A 38 3.49 1.56 -2.17
C GLU A 38 3.99 0.78 -3.40
N ARG A 39 4.45 -0.47 -3.18
CA ARG A 39 5.11 -1.31 -4.21
C ARG A 39 4.74 -2.80 -4.10
N THR A 40 4.93 -3.56 -5.19
CA THR A 40 4.60 -5.00 -5.28
C THR A 40 5.70 -5.85 -5.94
N GLU A 41 6.95 -5.40 -5.83
CA GLU A 41 8.11 -6.00 -6.50
C GLU A 41 9.06 -6.76 -5.57
N GLU A 42 8.81 -6.78 -4.26
CA GLU A 42 9.73 -7.27 -3.24
C GLU A 42 9.39 -8.69 -2.74
N TYR A 43 9.41 -9.66 -3.65
CA TYR A 43 8.96 -11.03 -3.38
C TYR A 43 9.80 -11.75 -2.29
N TRP A 44 11.10 -11.47 -2.24
CA TRP A 44 12.05 -12.16 -1.36
C TRP A 44 11.71 -12.01 0.12
N THR A 45 11.46 -10.78 0.56
CA THR A 45 11.09 -10.47 1.94
C THR A 45 9.90 -11.31 2.38
N VAL A 46 8.84 -11.31 1.58
CA VAL A 46 7.61 -12.05 1.89
C VAL A 46 7.83 -13.56 1.86
N LYS A 47 8.45 -14.07 0.79
CA LYS A 47 8.64 -15.52 0.60
C LYS A 47 9.59 -16.11 1.64
N GLN A 48 10.65 -15.41 2.05
CA GLN A 48 11.56 -15.90 3.11
C GLN A 48 10.81 -16.16 4.42
N CYS A 49 10.00 -15.19 4.87
CA CYS A 49 9.26 -15.30 6.12
C CYS A 49 8.10 -16.33 6.04
N THR A 50 7.31 -16.27 4.96
CA THR A 50 6.16 -17.18 4.78
C THR A 50 6.56 -18.63 4.56
N SER A 51 7.77 -18.88 4.03
CA SER A 51 8.32 -20.24 3.90
C SER A 51 8.62 -20.87 5.26
N VAL A 52 9.31 -20.13 6.13
CA VAL A 52 9.60 -20.59 7.49
C VAL A 52 8.30 -20.73 8.28
N ALA A 53 7.34 -19.83 8.06
CA ALA A 53 6.02 -19.93 8.68
C ALA A 53 5.30 -21.24 8.29
N ASN A 54 5.30 -21.60 7.01
CA ASN A 54 4.69 -22.84 6.53
C ASN A 54 5.41 -24.08 7.09
N GLN A 55 6.75 -24.11 7.02
CA GLN A 55 7.59 -25.21 7.48
C GLN A 55 7.50 -25.47 9.00
N TYR A 56 7.19 -24.45 9.80
CA TYR A 56 7.10 -24.56 11.26
C TYR A 56 5.69 -24.36 11.82
N GLY A 57 4.66 -24.36 10.96
CA GLY A 57 3.25 -24.26 11.39
C GLY A 57 2.94 -22.93 12.11
N LYS A 58 3.60 -21.84 11.72
CA LYS A 58 3.32 -20.51 12.28
C LYS A 58 2.00 -20.01 11.71
N ARG A 59 0.97 -19.98 12.55
CA ARG A 59 -0.39 -19.57 12.15
C ARG A 59 -0.48 -18.14 11.61
N ARG A 60 0.38 -17.23 12.08
CA ARG A 60 0.35 -15.81 11.71
C ARG A 60 1.69 -15.36 11.15
N VAL A 61 1.65 -14.59 10.06
CA VAL A 61 2.77 -13.86 9.49
C VAL A 61 2.38 -12.39 9.41
N LEU A 62 3.15 -11.55 10.10
CA LEU A 62 2.92 -10.11 10.19
C LEU A 62 3.70 -9.38 9.11
N SER A 63 3.15 -8.27 8.63
CA SER A 63 3.91 -7.30 7.85
C SER A 63 3.72 -5.91 8.41
N GLU A 64 4.82 -5.20 8.68
CA GLU A 64 4.84 -3.76 8.87
C GLU A 64 4.72 -3.07 7.51
N MET A 65 3.72 -2.21 7.36
CA MET A 65 3.31 -1.70 6.05
C MET A 65 3.01 -0.20 6.08
N TYR A 66 3.15 0.43 4.91
CA TYR A 66 2.64 1.76 4.55
C TYR A 66 3.37 2.99 5.09
N GLY A 67 4.39 2.84 5.94
CA GLY A 67 5.12 3.96 6.53
C GLY A 67 5.83 4.90 5.53
N CYS A 68 5.88 4.57 4.25
CA CYS A 68 6.58 5.37 3.26
C CYS A 68 5.65 5.88 2.15
N ALA A 69 4.35 5.63 2.24
CA ALA A 69 3.42 5.82 1.13
C ALA A 69 2.98 7.28 0.93
N GLY A 70 3.29 8.17 1.88
CA GLY A 70 2.93 9.58 1.80
C GLY A 70 1.50 9.87 2.29
N TRP A 71 1.17 11.15 2.42
CA TRP A 71 -0.16 11.60 2.86
C TRP A 71 -1.25 11.33 1.82
N GLU A 72 -0.88 11.09 0.56
CA GLU A 72 -1.76 10.79 -0.58
C GLU A 72 -2.33 9.37 -0.59
N PHE A 73 -1.83 8.50 0.29
CA PHE A 73 -2.08 7.08 0.23
C PHE A 73 -3.58 6.73 0.32
N THR A 74 -4.06 5.94 -0.63
CA THR A 74 -5.48 5.63 -0.82
C THR A 74 -5.85 4.25 -0.29
N PHE A 75 -7.15 3.96 -0.14
CA PHE A 75 -7.60 2.60 0.18
C PHE A 75 -7.28 1.61 -0.95
N GLU A 76 -7.28 2.05 -2.22
CA GLU A 76 -6.81 1.25 -3.35
C GLU A 76 -5.31 0.91 -3.23
N GLY A 77 -4.48 1.88 -2.83
CA GLY A 77 -3.05 1.65 -2.56
C GLY A 77 -2.83 0.65 -1.43
N GLN A 78 -3.57 0.79 -0.33
CA GLN A 78 -3.57 -0.19 0.76
C GLN A 78 -3.95 -1.58 0.28
N LYS A 79 -5.03 -1.68 -0.51
CA LYS A 79 -5.51 -2.95 -1.05
C LYS A 79 -4.49 -3.57 -1.98
N TRP A 80 -3.95 -2.83 -2.94
CA TRP A 80 -3.02 -3.35 -3.94
C TRP A 80 -1.76 -3.97 -3.29
N VAL A 81 -1.11 -3.23 -2.41
CA VAL A 81 0.09 -3.72 -1.70
C VAL A 81 -0.26 -4.81 -0.69
N GLY A 82 -1.38 -4.66 0.04
CA GLY A 82 -1.81 -5.63 1.03
C GLY A 82 -2.20 -6.98 0.42
N ASP A 83 -2.97 -6.97 -0.66
CA ASP A 83 -3.38 -8.17 -1.39
C ASP A 83 -2.17 -8.91 -1.95
N TRP A 84 -1.21 -8.20 -2.55
CA TRP A 84 0.03 -8.78 -3.03
C TRP A 84 0.82 -9.48 -1.91
N GLN A 85 0.90 -8.91 -0.71
CA GLN A 85 1.54 -9.58 0.42
C GLN A 85 0.72 -10.76 0.94
N TYR A 86 -0.61 -10.63 1.00
CA TYR A 86 -1.51 -11.67 1.51
C TYR A 86 -1.52 -12.90 0.59
N VAL A 87 -1.52 -12.69 -0.72
CA VAL A 87 -1.48 -13.78 -1.70
C VAL A 87 -0.16 -14.55 -1.69
N MET A 88 0.90 -14.00 -1.10
CA MET A 88 2.15 -14.72 -0.87
C MET A 88 2.24 -15.39 0.52
N GLY A 89 1.27 -15.14 1.41
CA GLY A 89 1.15 -15.81 2.71
C GLY A 89 1.18 -14.90 3.95
N VAL A 90 1.26 -13.57 3.80
CA VAL A 90 1.02 -12.66 4.94
C VAL A 90 -0.45 -12.76 5.35
N ASN A 91 -0.73 -12.69 6.65
CA ASN A 91 -2.12 -12.75 7.14
C ASN A 91 -2.35 -11.92 8.42
N ALA A 92 -1.45 -10.99 8.72
CA ALA A 92 -1.59 -9.98 9.75
C ALA A 92 -0.95 -8.67 9.29
N ARG A 93 -1.75 -7.60 9.23
CA ARG A 93 -1.27 -6.25 8.94
C ARG A 93 -0.80 -5.54 10.20
N CYS A 94 0.28 -4.78 10.08
CA CYS A 94 0.76 -3.81 11.06
C CYS A 94 0.99 -2.48 10.33
N GLN A 95 0.05 -1.55 10.46
CA GLN A 95 0.15 -0.26 9.80
C GLN A 95 1.16 0.62 10.54
N HIS A 96 2.23 1.02 9.85
CA HIS A 96 3.12 2.08 10.30
C HIS A 96 2.55 3.41 9.79
N LEU A 97 2.01 4.29 10.64
CA LEU A 97 1.86 4.19 12.09
C LEU A 97 0.64 4.96 12.59
N ALA A 98 0.20 4.71 13.82
CA ALA A 98 -0.78 5.56 14.51
C ALA A 98 -0.06 6.64 15.34
N LEU A 99 0.11 7.84 14.77
CA LEU A 99 0.72 8.97 15.47
C LEU A 99 -0.18 9.46 16.62
N TYR A 100 0.39 9.55 17.83
CA TYR A 100 -0.32 10.15 18.98
C TYR A 100 -0.67 11.63 18.75
N SER A 101 0.23 12.36 18.10
CA SER A 101 0.02 13.73 17.65
C SER A 101 0.86 14.02 16.42
N LEU A 102 0.33 14.86 15.55
CA LEU A 102 1.02 15.45 14.40
C LEU A 102 1.96 16.60 14.79
N LYS A 103 2.04 17.02 16.07
CA LYS A 103 2.86 18.17 16.52
C LYS A 103 4.28 18.16 15.95
N GLY A 104 4.73 19.31 15.45
CA GLY A 104 6.07 19.49 14.92
C GLY A 104 6.34 18.63 13.69
N CYS A 105 7.60 18.29 13.47
CA CYS A 105 8.02 17.47 12.32
C CYS A 105 7.58 15.99 12.42
N ARG A 106 6.79 15.60 13.43
CA ARG A 106 6.23 14.23 13.56
C ARG A 106 5.26 13.93 12.42
N LYS A 107 4.50 14.92 11.95
CA LYS A 107 3.66 14.80 10.74
C LYS A 107 4.45 14.59 9.44
N ARG A 108 5.78 14.69 9.51
CA ARG A 108 6.72 14.48 8.40
C ARG A 108 7.44 13.14 8.53
N ASP A 109 7.28 12.45 9.67
CA ASP A 109 7.93 11.18 9.95
C ASP A 109 7.17 10.06 9.25
N PHE A 110 7.67 9.64 8.08
CA PHE A 110 7.18 8.44 7.41
C PHE A 110 5.63 8.38 7.29
N PRO A 111 5.00 9.41 6.66
CA PRO A 111 3.54 9.45 6.50
C PRO A 111 3.04 8.32 5.58
N PRO A 112 1.77 7.89 5.71
CA PRO A 112 0.68 8.55 6.43
C PRO A 112 0.53 8.11 7.90
N ALA A 113 -0.41 8.76 8.60
CA ALA A 113 -0.88 8.33 9.91
C ALA A 113 -2.23 7.59 9.82
N PHE A 114 -2.39 6.53 10.60
CA PHE A 114 -3.63 5.75 10.69
C PHE A 114 -4.36 6.09 12.01
N GLY A 115 -5.23 7.08 11.97
CA GLY A 115 -5.99 7.51 13.14
C GLY A 115 -6.93 8.68 12.87
N TYR A 116 -7.45 9.27 13.96
CA TYR A 116 -8.44 10.36 13.90
C TYR A 116 -7.95 11.64 13.18
N ASN A 117 -6.66 11.73 12.92
CA ASN A 117 -5.99 12.85 12.27
C ASN A 117 -6.02 12.78 10.73
N THR A 118 -6.78 11.84 10.15
CA THR A 118 -7.05 11.78 8.72
C THR A 118 -8.54 11.95 8.41
N PRO A 119 -8.89 12.56 7.26
CA PRO A 119 -10.30 12.85 6.91
C PRO A 119 -11.14 11.59 6.66
N TRP A 120 -10.49 10.47 6.33
CA TRP A 120 -11.11 9.22 5.92
C TRP A 120 -11.24 8.18 7.04
N TRP A 121 -10.77 8.47 8.27
CA TRP A 121 -10.71 7.50 9.37
C TRP A 121 -12.05 6.81 9.68
N LYS A 122 -13.17 7.55 9.60
CA LYS A 122 -14.53 6.98 9.78
C LYS A 122 -14.85 5.83 8.82
N TYR A 123 -14.19 5.76 7.66
CA TYR A 123 -14.37 4.74 6.64
C TYR A 123 -13.32 3.62 6.69
N ASN A 124 -12.34 3.68 7.60
CA ASN A 124 -11.22 2.73 7.65
C ASN A 124 -11.66 1.27 7.83
N HIS A 125 -12.84 1.04 8.43
CA HIS A 125 -13.43 -0.29 8.58
C HIS A 125 -13.58 -1.03 7.24
N ALA A 126 -13.80 -0.32 6.13
CA ALA A 126 -13.94 -0.94 4.80
C ALA A 126 -12.68 -1.73 4.39
N VAL A 127 -11.49 -1.23 4.74
CA VAL A 127 -10.21 -1.90 4.45
C VAL A 127 -9.90 -2.97 5.50
N GLU A 128 -10.10 -2.65 6.78
CA GLU A 128 -9.76 -3.59 7.86
C GLU A 128 -10.67 -4.82 7.89
N ASP A 129 -11.98 -4.67 7.69
CA ASP A 129 -12.91 -5.79 7.60
C ASP A 129 -12.59 -6.68 6.39
N TYR A 130 -12.21 -6.06 5.26
CA TYR A 130 -11.79 -6.75 4.06
C TYR A 130 -10.56 -7.65 4.32
N PHE A 131 -9.49 -7.11 4.92
CA PHE A 131 -8.31 -7.92 5.25
C PHE A 131 -8.56 -8.91 6.38
N ALA A 132 -9.43 -8.59 7.34
CA ALA A 132 -9.84 -9.51 8.39
C ALA A 132 -10.53 -10.75 7.82
N ARG A 133 -11.37 -10.60 6.79
CA ARG A 133 -12.00 -11.73 6.08
C ARG A 133 -11.00 -12.60 5.35
N ILE A 134 -10.02 -12.02 4.65
CA ILE A 134 -8.94 -12.81 4.02
C ILE A 134 -8.18 -13.58 5.10
N ALA A 135 -7.74 -12.89 6.16
CA ALA A 135 -7.01 -13.50 7.26
C ALA A 135 -7.81 -14.58 7.99
N ALA A 136 -9.13 -14.46 8.07
CA ALA A 136 -10.00 -15.46 8.68
C ALA A 136 -9.95 -16.79 7.94
N VAL A 137 -9.85 -16.76 6.59
CA VAL A 137 -9.72 -17.95 5.75
C VAL A 137 -8.28 -18.47 5.74
N THR A 138 -7.30 -17.60 5.50
CA THR A 138 -5.88 -18.00 5.31
C THR A 138 -5.18 -18.43 6.59
N THR A 139 -5.85 -18.37 7.75
CA THR A 139 -5.31 -18.85 9.04
C THR A 139 -5.92 -20.17 9.52
N GLN A 140 -6.88 -20.74 8.78
CA GLN A 140 -7.53 -22.01 9.15
C GLN A 140 -6.63 -23.23 8.93
N GLY A 141 -5.73 -23.19 7.94
CA GLY A 141 -4.84 -24.29 7.62
C GLY A 141 -3.56 -23.83 6.93
N PRO A 142 -2.67 -24.78 6.56
CA PRO A 142 -1.40 -24.49 5.93
C PRO A 142 -1.57 -24.07 4.46
N ALA A 143 -0.58 -23.33 3.95
CA ALA A 143 -0.48 -23.01 2.54
C ALA A 143 -0.05 -24.25 1.74
N VAL A 144 -0.65 -24.48 0.57
CA VAL A 144 -0.36 -25.62 -0.29
C VAL A 144 0.73 -25.25 -1.30
N ARG A 145 1.93 -25.82 -1.15
CA ARG A 145 3.10 -25.56 -1.99
C ARG A 145 3.85 -26.86 -2.26
N ASP A 146 3.94 -27.27 -3.52
CA ASP A 146 4.65 -28.50 -3.91
C ASP A 146 6.10 -28.24 -4.33
N VAL A 147 6.51 -26.97 -4.43
CA VAL A 147 7.83 -26.58 -4.95
C VAL A 147 8.68 -26.00 -3.82
N LEU A 148 9.92 -26.51 -3.69
CA LEU A 148 10.96 -25.89 -2.88
C LEU A 148 11.94 -25.14 -3.79
N VAL A 149 12.22 -23.87 -3.51
CA VAL A 149 13.31 -23.13 -4.15
C VAL A 149 14.47 -23.04 -3.17
N LEU A 150 15.66 -23.52 -3.53
CA LEU A 150 16.81 -23.43 -2.63
C LEU A 150 17.24 -21.97 -2.45
N HIS A 151 17.34 -21.51 -1.20
CA HIS A 151 17.76 -20.14 -0.91
C HIS A 151 19.27 -19.98 -1.14
N PRO A 152 19.74 -18.96 -1.86
CA PRO A 152 21.14 -18.84 -2.27
C PRO A 152 22.11 -18.31 -1.19
N SER A 153 21.74 -18.39 0.10
CA SER A 153 22.52 -17.81 1.21
C SER A 153 23.99 -18.23 1.18
N SER A 154 24.26 -19.52 1.04
CA SER A 154 25.61 -20.08 1.03
C SER A 154 26.44 -19.57 -0.15
N THR A 155 25.80 -19.34 -1.31
CA THR A 155 26.47 -18.69 -2.44
C THR A 155 26.82 -17.25 -2.09
N VAL A 156 25.89 -16.50 -1.52
CA VAL A 156 26.11 -15.09 -1.12
C VAL A 156 27.22 -14.98 -0.08
N TRP A 157 27.34 -15.93 0.86
CA TRP A 157 28.45 -15.98 1.83
C TRP A 157 29.83 -16.09 1.16
N THR A 158 29.93 -16.76 0.00
CA THR A 158 31.20 -16.80 -0.76
C THR A 158 31.49 -15.51 -1.53
N MET A 159 30.48 -14.67 -1.75
CA MET A 159 30.57 -13.44 -2.53
C MET A 159 30.84 -12.21 -1.68
N VAL A 160 30.17 -12.14 -0.51
CA VAL A 160 30.25 -10.99 0.38
C VAL A 160 31.46 -11.17 1.30
N GLY A 161 32.49 -10.35 1.08
CA GLY A 161 33.69 -10.35 1.91
C GLY A 161 34.27 -8.94 2.03
N CYS A 162 34.37 -8.41 3.24
CA CYS A 162 35.15 -7.22 3.56
C CYS A 162 35.41 -7.09 5.07
N ASP A 163 36.27 -6.13 5.44
CA ASP A 163 36.59 -5.75 6.81
C ASP A 163 35.30 -5.40 7.62
N PRO A 164 34.97 -6.13 8.71
CA PRO A 164 33.77 -5.87 9.51
C PRO A 164 33.77 -4.48 10.17
N TYR A 165 34.90 -3.77 10.16
CA TYR A 165 35.06 -2.44 10.75
C TYR A 165 35.05 -1.30 9.73
N ARG A 166 34.95 -1.59 8.42
CA ARG A 166 34.82 -0.54 7.40
C ARG A 166 33.34 -0.14 7.20
N TYR A 167 33.11 1.17 7.11
CA TYR A 167 31.79 1.77 6.95
C TYR A 167 30.96 1.17 5.80
N LEU A 168 29.65 1.06 6.02
CA LEU A 168 28.62 0.47 5.15
C LEU A 168 28.38 1.34 3.90
N GLY A 169 29.22 1.18 2.88
CA GLY A 169 28.99 1.77 1.56
C GLY A 169 28.03 0.89 0.75
N TRP A 170 26.93 1.46 0.27
CA TRP A 170 26.02 0.80 -0.68
C TRP A 170 26.67 0.51 -2.05
N ASP A 171 27.83 1.11 -2.29
CA ASP A 171 28.67 0.99 -3.48
C ASP A 171 29.76 -0.10 -3.36
N ASP A 172 29.77 -0.89 -2.30
CA ASP A 172 30.71 -1.99 -2.12
C ASP A 172 30.60 -3.01 -3.29
N PRO A 173 31.70 -3.30 -4.01
CA PRO A 173 31.68 -4.19 -5.18
C PRO A 173 31.15 -5.60 -4.89
N SER A 174 31.36 -6.13 -3.68
CA SER A 174 30.87 -7.45 -3.27
C SER A 174 29.36 -7.45 -3.09
N LEU A 175 28.79 -6.37 -2.54
CA LEU A 175 27.34 -6.17 -2.43
C LEU A 175 26.70 -6.00 -3.82
N LEU A 176 27.33 -5.22 -4.70
CA LEU A 176 26.86 -5.06 -6.08
C LEU A 176 26.88 -6.39 -6.87
N ALA A 177 27.83 -7.29 -6.55
CA ALA A 177 27.85 -8.63 -7.12
C ALA A 177 26.72 -9.51 -6.57
N ALA A 178 26.48 -9.50 -5.26
CA ALA A 178 25.35 -10.19 -4.65
C ALA A 178 24.00 -9.71 -5.22
N ASN A 179 23.85 -8.41 -5.45
CA ASN A 179 22.65 -7.83 -6.07
C ASN A 179 22.44 -8.27 -7.53
N ARG A 180 23.52 -8.62 -8.26
CA ARG A 180 23.39 -9.20 -9.61
C ARG A 180 22.84 -10.63 -9.54
N LEU A 181 23.29 -11.41 -8.57
CA LEU A 181 22.76 -12.75 -8.32
C LEU A 181 21.30 -12.67 -7.91
N GLU A 182 20.96 -11.79 -6.96
CA GLU A 182 19.57 -11.56 -6.52
C GLU A 182 18.64 -11.28 -7.69
N ARG A 183 19.00 -10.38 -8.62
CA ARG A 183 18.19 -10.11 -9.82
C ARG A 183 17.99 -11.32 -10.73
N HIS A 184 19.00 -12.18 -10.83
CA HIS A 184 18.87 -13.43 -11.57
C HIS A 184 17.86 -14.37 -10.87
N CYS A 185 18.02 -14.56 -9.57
CA CYS A 185 17.14 -15.40 -8.76
C CYS A 185 15.70 -14.86 -8.72
N ASP A 186 15.52 -13.53 -8.65
CA ASP A 186 14.21 -12.86 -8.72
C ASP A 186 13.47 -13.15 -10.04
N GLY A 187 14.21 -13.29 -11.14
CA GLY A 187 13.65 -13.76 -12.40
C GLY A 187 13.03 -15.16 -12.30
N VAL A 188 13.62 -16.07 -11.52
CA VAL A 188 13.07 -17.41 -11.26
C VAL A 188 11.83 -17.31 -10.39
N VAL A 189 11.90 -16.57 -9.28
CA VAL A 189 10.76 -16.33 -8.38
C VAL A 189 9.54 -15.80 -9.13
N ARG A 190 9.72 -14.74 -9.94
CA ARG A 190 8.65 -14.13 -10.73
C ARG A 190 8.11 -15.08 -11.80
N ALA A 191 8.99 -15.83 -12.47
CA ALA A 191 8.56 -16.80 -13.49
C ALA A 191 7.70 -17.91 -12.89
N LEU A 192 8.05 -18.43 -11.70
CA LEU A 192 7.26 -19.46 -11.01
C LEU A 192 5.91 -18.91 -10.55
N LEU A 193 5.90 -17.79 -9.83
CA LEU A 193 4.66 -17.20 -9.30
C LEU A 193 3.71 -16.75 -10.40
N GLY A 194 4.21 -16.04 -11.42
CA GLY A 194 3.41 -15.64 -12.59
C GLY A 194 3.03 -16.79 -13.52
N SER A 195 3.56 -18.00 -13.28
CA SER A 195 3.10 -19.22 -13.95
C SER A 195 2.26 -20.09 -13.02
N HIS A 196 1.79 -19.55 -11.89
CA HIS A 196 0.93 -20.23 -10.92
C HIS A 196 1.55 -21.46 -10.24
N TYR A 197 2.87 -21.46 -10.05
CA TYR A 197 3.55 -22.38 -9.14
C TYR A 197 4.02 -21.61 -7.89
N ASP A 198 3.22 -21.69 -6.81
CA ASP A 198 3.64 -21.19 -5.50
C ASP A 198 4.68 -22.14 -4.87
N PHE A 199 5.60 -21.58 -4.10
CA PHE A 199 6.78 -22.29 -3.58
C PHE A 199 7.16 -21.84 -2.18
N ASP A 200 7.94 -22.64 -1.47
CA ASP A 200 8.68 -22.19 -0.28
C ASP A 200 10.18 -22.14 -0.57
N PHE A 201 10.89 -21.22 0.08
CA PHE A 201 12.34 -21.26 0.14
C PHE A 201 12.83 -22.35 1.10
N GLY A 202 13.90 -23.04 0.69
CA GLY A 202 14.68 -23.93 1.54
C GLY A 202 15.98 -23.27 1.97
N ASP A 203 16.11 -22.96 3.26
CA ASP A 203 17.39 -22.50 3.83
C ASP A 203 18.22 -23.70 4.27
N GLU A 204 19.49 -23.76 3.86
CA GLU A 204 20.36 -24.91 4.12
C GLU A 204 20.63 -25.16 5.60
N THR A 205 20.63 -24.11 6.44
CA THR A 205 20.79 -24.24 7.89
C THR A 205 19.56 -24.90 8.50
N ILE A 206 18.36 -24.50 8.06
CA ILE A 206 17.10 -25.13 8.49
C ILE A 206 17.02 -26.58 7.99
N MET A 207 17.39 -26.80 6.73
CA MET A 207 17.29 -28.11 6.08
C MET A 207 18.26 -29.12 6.70
N ALA A 208 19.48 -28.72 7.04
CA ALA A 208 20.44 -29.59 7.71
C ALA A 208 19.92 -30.14 9.06
N GLU A 209 19.04 -29.40 9.74
CA GLU A 209 18.48 -29.82 11.03
C GLU A 209 17.16 -30.60 10.91
N THR A 210 16.32 -30.27 9.92
CA THR A 210 14.90 -30.68 9.91
C THR A 210 14.40 -31.27 8.60
N ALA A 211 15.24 -31.30 7.56
CA ALA A 211 14.83 -31.86 6.27
C ALA A 211 15.08 -33.37 6.18
N SER A 212 14.22 -34.03 5.41
CA SER A 212 14.34 -35.46 5.09
C SER A 212 13.79 -35.73 3.70
N ALA A 213 14.31 -36.76 3.03
CA ALA A 213 13.83 -37.19 1.73
C ALA A 213 13.42 -38.66 1.78
N ALA A 214 12.21 -38.96 1.31
CA ALA A 214 11.68 -40.31 1.20
C ALA A 214 10.64 -40.38 0.08
N GLU A 215 10.63 -41.49 -0.67
CA GLU A 215 9.60 -41.78 -1.69
C GLU A 215 9.35 -40.62 -2.68
N GLY A 216 10.43 -39.97 -3.12
CA GLY A 216 10.35 -38.87 -4.09
C GLY A 216 9.73 -37.59 -3.54
N THR A 217 9.64 -37.46 -2.22
CA THR A 217 9.18 -36.26 -1.51
C THR A 217 10.29 -35.76 -0.59
N LEU A 218 10.52 -34.44 -0.60
CA LEU A 218 11.42 -33.77 0.34
C LEU A 218 10.57 -33.02 1.36
N ALA A 219 10.73 -33.30 2.64
CA ALA A 219 10.08 -32.59 3.73
C ALA A 219 11.06 -31.63 4.41
N VAL A 220 10.60 -30.44 4.82
CA VAL A 220 11.30 -29.51 5.71
C VAL A 220 10.35 -29.13 6.83
N GLY A 221 10.61 -29.62 8.04
CA GLY A 221 9.68 -29.47 9.15
C GLY A 221 8.31 -30.10 8.84
N LEU A 222 7.26 -29.29 8.81
CA LEU A 222 5.86 -29.70 8.54
C LEU A 222 5.46 -29.62 7.07
N ALA A 223 6.28 -29.03 6.20
CA ALA A 223 5.98 -28.85 4.80
C ALA A 223 6.68 -29.90 3.92
N SER A 224 6.06 -30.28 2.80
CA SER A 224 6.54 -31.32 1.89
C SER A 224 6.50 -30.87 0.44
N TYR A 225 7.53 -31.24 -0.33
CA TYR A 225 7.78 -30.75 -1.68
C TYR A 225 8.07 -31.90 -2.65
N LYS A 226 7.55 -31.77 -3.87
CA LYS A 226 7.66 -32.76 -4.96
C LYS A 226 8.74 -32.40 -5.97
N VAL A 227 9.12 -31.12 -6.06
CA VAL A 227 10.15 -30.62 -6.96
C VAL A 227 11.03 -29.62 -6.21
N VAL A 228 12.35 -29.67 -6.43
CA VAL A 228 13.29 -28.68 -5.93
C VAL A 228 13.89 -27.88 -7.10
N VAL A 229 13.91 -26.55 -6.97
CA VAL A 229 14.50 -25.63 -7.92
C VAL A 229 15.75 -24.98 -7.31
N LEU A 230 16.86 -25.00 -8.03
CA LEU A 230 18.13 -24.34 -7.68
C LEU A 230 18.24 -23.06 -8.53
N PRO A 231 17.98 -21.87 -7.97
CA PRO A 231 17.85 -20.63 -8.75
C PRO A 231 19.21 -19.94 -8.97
N GLY A 232 20.20 -20.64 -9.52
CA GLY A 232 21.55 -20.07 -9.71
C GLY A 232 22.45 -20.13 -8.48
N VAL A 233 22.41 -21.23 -7.73
CA VAL A 233 23.27 -21.46 -6.56
C VAL A 233 24.63 -22.01 -6.96
N ALA A 234 25.72 -21.33 -6.57
CA ALA A 234 27.09 -21.74 -6.90
C ALA A 234 27.75 -22.58 -5.79
N SER A 235 27.39 -22.34 -4.52
CA SER A 235 27.79 -23.14 -3.36
C SER A 235 26.56 -23.78 -2.73
N ILE A 236 26.69 -25.01 -2.25
CA ILE A 236 25.69 -25.73 -1.46
C ILE A 236 26.36 -26.50 -0.31
N TRP A 237 25.63 -26.85 0.74
CA TRP A 237 26.12 -27.61 1.89
C TRP A 237 26.24 -29.09 1.57
N ARG A 238 27.14 -29.80 2.25
CA ARG A 238 27.29 -31.25 2.06
C ARG A 238 26.01 -32.00 2.42
N SER A 239 25.37 -31.63 3.52
CA SER A 239 24.08 -32.18 3.94
C SER A 239 22.98 -31.98 2.88
N THR A 240 22.98 -30.83 2.19
CA THR A 240 22.03 -30.55 1.11
C THR A 240 22.30 -31.43 -0.11
N VAL A 241 23.57 -31.64 -0.48
CA VAL A 241 23.92 -32.55 -1.60
C VAL A 241 23.41 -33.95 -1.33
N GLU A 242 23.70 -34.49 -0.14
CA GLU A 242 23.28 -35.83 0.27
C GLU A 242 21.75 -35.95 0.27
N LEU A 243 21.05 -34.93 0.79
CA LEU A 243 19.59 -34.87 0.80
C LEU A 243 19.00 -34.84 -0.62
N LEU A 244 19.55 -34.02 -1.52
CA LEU A 244 19.06 -33.90 -2.89
C LEU A 244 19.30 -35.20 -3.69
N LEU A 245 20.43 -35.88 -3.48
CA LEU A 245 20.68 -37.18 -4.10
C LEU A 245 19.69 -38.24 -3.60
N ALA A 246 19.44 -38.31 -2.29
CA ALA A 246 18.43 -39.23 -1.74
C ALA A 246 17.02 -38.93 -2.27
N PHE A 247 16.67 -37.64 -2.41
CA PHE A 247 15.41 -37.21 -3.00
C PHE A 247 15.28 -37.63 -4.47
N LEU A 248 16.34 -37.42 -5.26
CA LEU A 248 16.43 -37.81 -6.66
C LEU A 248 16.35 -39.33 -6.86
N ASP A 249 17.06 -40.11 -6.03
CA ASP A 249 17.04 -41.58 -6.02
C ASP A 249 15.64 -42.12 -5.65
N GLY A 250 14.93 -41.40 -4.79
CA GLY A 250 13.54 -41.70 -4.43
C GLY A 250 12.51 -41.37 -5.53
N GLY A 251 12.94 -40.75 -6.64
CA GLY A 251 12.06 -40.36 -7.75
C GLY A 251 11.65 -38.88 -7.77
N GLY A 252 12.17 -38.07 -6.84
CA GLY A 252 11.97 -36.62 -6.83
C GLY A 252 12.67 -35.94 -8.00
N ARG A 253 12.27 -34.71 -8.34
CA ARG A 253 12.84 -33.94 -9.46
C ARG A 253 13.60 -32.71 -8.98
N VAL A 254 14.80 -32.49 -9.52
CA VAL A 254 15.58 -31.27 -9.30
C VAL A 254 15.73 -30.49 -10.61
N ILE A 255 15.42 -29.20 -10.59
CA ILE A 255 15.60 -28.28 -11.71
C ILE A 255 16.70 -27.29 -11.34
N VAL A 256 17.77 -27.24 -12.12
CA VAL A 256 18.90 -26.35 -11.89
C VAL A 256 18.86 -25.22 -12.92
N VAL A 257 18.68 -23.99 -12.46
CA VAL A 257 18.80 -22.80 -13.31
C VAL A 257 20.24 -22.34 -13.27
N GLU A 258 20.88 -22.22 -14.43
CA GLU A 258 22.26 -21.72 -14.54
C GLU A 258 22.43 -20.36 -13.83
N PRO A 259 23.50 -20.12 -13.05
CA PRO A 259 24.69 -20.97 -12.92
C PRO A 259 24.50 -22.22 -12.05
N VAL A 260 25.02 -23.36 -12.51
CA VAL A 260 25.05 -24.62 -11.73
C VAL A 260 25.92 -24.52 -10.47
N PRO A 261 25.63 -25.34 -9.42
CA PRO A 261 26.50 -25.47 -8.27
C PRO A 261 27.87 -26.02 -8.69
N THR A 262 28.91 -25.41 -8.14
CA THR A 262 30.31 -25.79 -8.40
C THR A 262 31.16 -25.89 -7.14
N MET A 263 30.59 -25.54 -5.98
CA MET A 263 31.24 -25.59 -4.69
C MET A 263 30.38 -26.33 -3.67
N ILE A 264 31.04 -27.08 -2.79
CA ILE A 264 30.46 -27.59 -1.55
C ILE A 264 31.08 -26.80 -0.42
N GLU A 265 30.27 -26.11 0.37
CA GLU A 265 30.72 -25.32 1.54
C GLU A 265 31.84 -24.31 1.20
N GLY A 266 31.77 -23.69 0.02
CA GLY A 266 32.74 -22.71 -0.48
C GLY A 266 33.98 -23.29 -1.16
N GLU A 267 34.15 -24.62 -1.17
CA GLU A 267 35.27 -25.30 -1.83
C GLU A 267 34.84 -25.95 -3.15
N ARG A 268 35.65 -25.81 -4.21
CA ARG A 268 35.39 -26.47 -5.50
C ARG A 268 35.35 -27.99 -5.32
N SER A 269 34.26 -28.63 -5.76
CA SER A 269 34.12 -30.09 -5.68
C SER A 269 33.59 -30.70 -6.96
N GLY A 270 34.22 -31.79 -7.41
CA GLY A 270 33.77 -32.60 -8.54
C GLY A 270 32.60 -33.53 -8.21
N GLU A 271 32.28 -33.71 -6.92
CA GLU A 271 31.17 -34.57 -6.44
C GLU A 271 29.81 -34.10 -6.99
N LEU A 272 29.67 -32.79 -7.25
CA LEU A 272 28.45 -32.18 -7.78
C LEU A 272 28.07 -32.70 -9.18
N SER A 273 29.00 -33.33 -9.89
CA SER A 273 28.70 -34.02 -11.15
C SER A 273 27.64 -35.11 -10.97
N ALA A 274 27.62 -35.80 -9.82
CA ALA A 274 26.61 -36.81 -9.52
C ALA A 274 25.20 -36.20 -9.45
N LEU A 275 25.05 -35.02 -8.85
CA LEU A 275 23.79 -34.29 -8.78
C LEU A 275 23.35 -33.83 -10.18
N LEU A 276 24.25 -33.20 -10.93
CA LEU A 276 23.95 -32.58 -12.23
C LEU A 276 23.70 -33.59 -13.35
N SER A 277 24.29 -34.78 -13.27
CA SER A 277 24.11 -35.85 -14.27
C SER A 277 23.01 -36.85 -13.91
N HIS A 278 22.35 -36.68 -12.77
CA HIS A 278 21.28 -37.57 -12.34
C HIS A 278 20.11 -37.53 -13.35
N PRO A 279 19.48 -38.67 -13.73
CA PRO A 279 18.38 -38.68 -14.70
C PRO A 279 17.17 -37.82 -14.29
N ASN A 280 16.96 -37.69 -12.98
CA ASN A 280 15.91 -36.85 -12.40
C ASN A 280 16.31 -35.38 -12.16
N ALA A 281 17.52 -34.98 -12.57
CA ALA A 281 17.97 -33.59 -12.57
C ALA A 281 17.93 -33.01 -13.99
N GLU A 282 17.53 -31.75 -14.12
CA GLU A 282 17.53 -31.02 -15.39
C GLU A 282 18.11 -29.62 -15.22
N THR A 283 19.13 -29.32 -16.01
CA THR A 283 19.72 -27.99 -16.08
C THR A 283 19.07 -27.17 -17.18
N VAL A 284 18.71 -25.93 -16.87
CA VAL A 284 18.10 -24.97 -17.79
C VAL A 284 18.84 -23.63 -17.75
N ASP A 285 18.89 -22.95 -18.90
CA ASP A 285 19.69 -21.73 -19.04
C ASP A 285 19.04 -20.48 -18.45
N ARG A 286 17.70 -20.42 -18.46
CA ARG A 286 16.95 -19.19 -18.14
C ARG A 286 15.78 -19.46 -17.20
N PRO A 287 15.39 -18.47 -16.37
CA PRO A 287 14.24 -18.58 -15.47
C PRO A 287 12.95 -19.13 -16.10
N ARG A 288 12.58 -18.69 -17.29
CA ARG A 288 11.38 -19.16 -17.99
C ARG A 288 11.44 -20.64 -18.41
N ASP A 289 12.63 -21.16 -18.65
CA ASP A 289 12.82 -22.56 -19.04
C ASP A 289 12.63 -23.47 -17.81
N ALA A 290 12.76 -22.94 -16.58
CA ALA A 290 12.43 -23.66 -15.35
C ALA A 290 10.93 -23.96 -15.24
N VAL A 291 10.06 -23.04 -15.69
CA VAL A 291 8.60 -23.26 -15.71
C VAL A 291 8.24 -24.43 -16.61
N ARG A 292 8.83 -24.51 -17.81
CA ARG A 292 8.63 -25.63 -18.73
C ARG A 292 9.06 -26.96 -18.11
N ALA A 293 10.23 -26.99 -17.48
CA ALA A 293 10.74 -28.18 -16.80
C ALA A 293 9.82 -28.58 -15.63
N LEU A 294 9.27 -27.59 -14.92
CA LEU A 294 8.33 -27.80 -13.82
C LEU A 294 6.99 -28.36 -14.31
N GLU A 295 6.41 -27.83 -15.39
CA GLU A 295 5.17 -28.34 -16.00
C GLU A 295 5.29 -29.79 -16.47
N ALA A 296 6.47 -30.19 -16.91
CA ALA A 296 6.74 -31.58 -17.28
C ALA A 296 6.83 -32.53 -16.08
N ALA A 297 7.17 -32.01 -14.89
CA ALA A 297 7.42 -32.78 -13.68
C ALA A 297 6.25 -32.75 -12.67
N LEU A 298 5.45 -31.69 -12.67
CA LEU A 298 4.45 -31.41 -11.66
C LEU A 298 3.16 -30.88 -12.32
N PRO A 299 2.05 -31.63 -12.25
CA PRO A 299 0.75 -31.13 -12.67
C PRO A 299 0.33 -29.87 -11.88
N ARG A 300 -0.30 -28.91 -12.58
CA ARG A 300 -0.82 -27.70 -11.97
C ARG A 300 -1.97 -28.00 -11.03
N ARG A 301 -1.92 -27.47 -9.80
CA ARG A 301 -3.08 -27.41 -8.89
C ARG A 301 -4.11 -26.39 -9.33
N ILE A 302 -3.63 -25.31 -9.94
CA ILE A 302 -4.42 -24.21 -10.47
C ILE A 302 -3.77 -23.68 -11.76
N SER A 303 -4.62 -23.31 -12.72
CA SER A 303 -4.26 -22.58 -13.93
C SER A 303 -5.20 -21.38 -14.05
N ILE A 304 -4.65 -20.22 -14.41
CA ILE A 304 -5.41 -18.97 -14.54
C ILE A 304 -5.06 -18.40 -15.91
N CYS A 305 -5.95 -18.58 -16.87
CA CYS A 305 -5.68 -18.21 -18.26
C CYS A 305 -6.48 -16.99 -18.69
N ASP A 306 -5.86 -16.17 -19.51
CA ASP A 306 -6.54 -15.09 -20.23
C ASP A 306 -7.45 -15.65 -21.35
N ARG A 307 -8.14 -14.76 -22.06
CA ARG A 307 -8.99 -15.11 -23.20
C ARG A 307 -8.24 -15.76 -24.38
N ALA A 308 -6.92 -15.62 -24.45
CA ALA A 308 -6.08 -16.26 -25.45
C ALA A 308 -5.62 -17.65 -25.02
N GLY A 309 -5.96 -18.10 -23.80
CA GLY A 309 -5.54 -19.37 -23.23
C GLY A 309 -4.10 -19.35 -22.71
N SER A 310 -3.49 -18.17 -22.53
CA SER A 310 -2.16 -18.01 -21.95
C SER A 310 -2.26 -17.77 -20.45
N GLU A 311 -1.33 -18.34 -19.67
CA GLU A 311 -1.27 -18.12 -18.23
C GLU A 311 -1.08 -16.63 -17.92
N ALA A 312 -1.99 -16.08 -17.14
CA ALA A 312 -2.09 -14.66 -16.87
C ALA A 312 -1.05 -14.23 -15.82
N SER A 313 0.17 -13.90 -16.28
CA SER A 313 1.32 -13.64 -15.37
C SER A 313 1.19 -12.48 -14.37
N SER A 314 0.20 -11.60 -14.52
CA SER A 314 -0.13 -10.58 -13.52
C SER A 314 -0.97 -11.12 -12.35
N PHE A 315 -1.50 -12.34 -12.47
CA PHE A 315 -2.30 -12.99 -11.46
C PHE A 315 -1.44 -13.82 -10.51
N LEU A 316 -1.75 -13.70 -9.23
CA LEU A 316 -1.14 -14.48 -8.15
C LEU A 316 -2.23 -15.22 -7.39
N TYR A 317 -1.89 -16.33 -6.75
CA TYR A 317 -2.82 -17.05 -5.88
C TYR A 317 -2.17 -17.56 -4.59
N LEU A 318 -3.00 -17.71 -3.55
CA LEU A 318 -2.70 -18.48 -2.36
C LEU A 318 -3.75 -19.58 -2.22
N MET A 319 -3.31 -20.84 -2.16
CA MET A 319 -4.17 -21.98 -1.81
C MET A 319 -3.92 -22.39 -0.36
N THR A 320 -5.00 -22.53 0.43
CA THR A 320 -4.95 -22.92 1.85
C THR A 320 -5.83 -24.14 2.07
N GLU A 321 -5.33 -25.19 2.72
CA GLU A 321 -6.16 -26.34 3.11
C GLU A 321 -7.16 -25.94 4.21
N LEU A 322 -8.38 -26.46 4.11
CA LEU A 322 -9.45 -26.30 5.09
C LEU A 322 -9.91 -27.70 5.56
N GLU A 323 -10.70 -27.77 6.62
CA GLU A 323 -11.17 -29.06 7.18
C GLU A 323 -11.99 -29.89 6.17
N ASP A 324 -12.79 -29.24 5.32
CA ASP A 324 -13.75 -29.83 4.38
C ASP A 324 -13.47 -29.45 2.91
N GLY A 325 -12.26 -29.02 2.62
CA GLY A 325 -11.86 -28.59 1.29
C GLY A 325 -10.68 -27.63 1.29
N TYR A 326 -10.73 -26.57 0.49
CA TYR A 326 -9.64 -25.60 0.41
C TYR A 326 -10.13 -24.20 0.01
N GLY A 327 -9.39 -23.18 0.43
CA GLY A 327 -9.57 -21.79 0.02
C GLY A 327 -8.57 -21.39 -1.07
N VAL A 328 -8.98 -20.53 -1.98
CA VAL A 328 -8.14 -19.93 -3.02
C VAL A 328 -8.35 -18.42 -3.04
N PHE A 329 -7.33 -17.68 -2.63
CA PHE A 329 -7.30 -16.23 -2.78
C PHE A 329 -6.55 -15.87 -4.06
N ILE A 330 -7.18 -15.14 -4.97
CA ILE A 330 -6.61 -14.75 -6.27
C ILE A 330 -6.55 -13.24 -6.35
N VAL A 331 -5.42 -12.71 -6.83
CA VAL A 331 -5.16 -11.27 -6.96
C VAL A 331 -4.75 -10.94 -8.39
N ASN A 332 -5.43 -9.97 -9.00
CA ASN A 332 -4.93 -9.27 -10.17
C ASN A 332 -3.95 -8.19 -9.71
N ASN A 333 -2.65 -8.44 -9.86
CA ASN A 333 -1.62 -7.49 -9.44
C ASN A 333 -1.44 -6.31 -10.41
N ASP A 334 -2.15 -6.31 -11.55
CA ASP A 334 -2.21 -5.16 -12.46
C ASP A 334 -3.12 -4.07 -11.87
N ARG A 335 -2.51 -2.96 -11.45
CA ARG A 335 -3.21 -1.83 -10.84
C ARG A 335 -4.06 -1.03 -11.83
N ASN A 336 -3.82 -1.15 -13.14
CA ASN A 336 -4.39 -0.25 -14.14
C ASN A 336 -5.45 -0.92 -15.01
N SER A 337 -5.37 -2.24 -15.20
CA SER A 337 -6.30 -2.97 -16.08
C SER A 337 -7.03 -4.08 -15.34
N GLY A 338 -8.34 -4.17 -15.62
CA GLY A 338 -9.15 -5.32 -15.24
C GLY A 338 -9.10 -6.39 -16.33
N HIS A 339 -9.24 -7.64 -15.91
CA HIS A 339 -9.15 -8.82 -16.77
C HIS A 339 -10.19 -9.85 -16.37
N GLU A 340 -10.80 -10.49 -17.37
CA GLU A 340 -11.58 -11.71 -17.16
C GLU A 340 -10.70 -12.91 -17.50
N VAL A 341 -10.67 -13.89 -16.59
CA VAL A 341 -9.81 -15.08 -16.67
C VAL A 341 -10.63 -16.35 -16.51
N GLU A 342 -10.19 -17.44 -17.14
CA GLU A 342 -10.63 -18.81 -16.83
C GLU A 342 -9.73 -19.37 -15.72
N ILE A 343 -10.34 -19.87 -14.65
CA ILE A 343 -9.65 -20.51 -13.53
C ILE A 343 -9.96 -22.01 -13.61
N ALA A 344 -8.92 -22.84 -13.69
CA ALA A 344 -9.02 -24.28 -13.61
C ALA A 344 -8.41 -24.79 -12.31
N LEU A 345 -9.13 -25.66 -11.59
CA LEU A 345 -8.72 -26.25 -10.32
C LEU A 345 -8.64 -27.78 -10.45
N GLU A 346 -7.58 -28.36 -9.90
CA GLU A 346 -7.31 -29.80 -9.95
C GLU A 346 -8.38 -30.64 -9.24
N ARG A 347 -8.85 -30.19 -8.07
CA ARG A 347 -9.84 -30.89 -7.25
C ARG A 347 -11.22 -30.24 -7.41
N PRO A 348 -12.28 -30.98 -7.76
CA PRO A 348 -13.61 -30.41 -7.89
C PRO A 348 -14.31 -30.39 -6.53
N GLY A 349 -15.33 -29.54 -6.42
CA GLY A 349 -16.21 -29.49 -5.25
C GLY A 349 -17.23 -28.37 -5.41
N LYS A 350 -18.11 -28.20 -4.44
CA LYS A 350 -19.01 -27.05 -4.41
C LYS A 350 -18.19 -25.76 -4.28
N LEU A 351 -18.31 -24.90 -5.29
CA LEU A 351 -17.60 -23.64 -5.38
C LEU A 351 -18.43 -22.51 -4.76
N GLU A 352 -17.86 -21.88 -3.74
CA GLU A 352 -18.40 -20.69 -3.10
C GLU A 352 -17.48 -19.50 -3.38
N GLU A 353 -18.06 -18.36 -3.73
CA GLU A 353 -17.37 -17.09 -3.77
C GLU A 353 -17.75 -16.27 -2.54
N TRP A 354 -16.73 -15.86 -1.79
CA TRP A 354 -16.88 -15.09 -0.56
C TRP A 354 -16.54 -13.63 -0.87
N ASP A 355 -17.54 -12.76 -0.79
CA ASP A 355 -17.38 -11.32 -1.00
C ASP A 355 -16.55 -10.72 0.15
N LEU A 356 -15.30 -10.39 -0.16
CA LEU A 356 -14.36 -9.84 0.80
C LEU A 356 -14.74 -8.43 1.27
N LEU A 357 -15.55 -7.67 0.51
CA LEU A 357 -15.95 -6.32 0.88
C LEU A 357 -17.27 -6.32 1.66
N GLY A 358 -18.32 -6.94 1.13
CA GLY A 358 -19.66 -6.99 1.75
C GLY A 358 -19.89 -8.16 2.72
N GLY A 359 -19.07 -9.22 2.66
CA GLY A 359 -19.17 -10.40 3.52
C GLY A 359 -20.23 -11.42 3.09
N GLY A 360 -20.86 -11.23 1.92
CA GLY A 360 -21.81 -12.20 1.35
C GLY A 360 -21.12 -13.48 0.84
N ILE A 361 -21.88 -14.56 0.75
CA ILE A 361 -21.42 -15.83 0.17
C ILE A 361 -22.37 -16.23 -0.95
N ALA A 362 -21.83 -16.55 -2.12
CA ALA A 362 -22.58 -17.01 -3.27
C ALA A 362 -22.05 -18.35 -3.78
N VAL A 363 -22.94 -19.29 -4.08
CA VAL A 363 -22.57 -20.53 -4.80
C VAL A 363 -22.37 -20.19 -6.28
N ARG A 364 -21.27 -20.63 -6.86
CA ARG A 364 -20.92 -20.43 -8.26
C ARG A 364 -21.05 -21.73 -9.04
N GLY A 365 -21.49 -21.63 -10.29
CA GLY A 365 -21.44 -22.73 -11.23
C GLY A 365 -20.01 -22.94 -11.75
N ALA A 366 -19.68 -24.20 -12.07
CA ALA A 366 -18.41 -24.57 -12.69
C ALA A 366 -18.61 -25.73 -13.66
N SER A 367 -17.77 -25.81 -14.69
CA SER A 367 -17.74 -26.93 -15.63
C SER A 367 -16.74 -27.99 -15.14
N LEU A 368 -17.12 -29.27 -15.22
CA LEU A 368 -16.20 -30.36 -14.91
C LEU A 368 -15.22 -30.57 -16.07
N SER A 369 -13.93 -30.72 -15.75
CA SER A 369 -12.88 -31.01 -16.72
C SER A 369 -12.31 -32.41 -16.52
N GLY A 370 -12.27 -33.21 -17.58
CA GLY A 370 -11.74 -34.58 -17.58
C GLY A 370 -12.78 -35.62 -18.02
N ARG A 371 -12.34 -36.62 -18.79
CA ARG A 371 -13.17 -37.78 -19.13
C ARG A 371 -13.30 -38.66 -17.88
N SER A 372 -14.53 -39.06 -17.55
CA SER A 372 -14.86 -40.06 -16.53
C SER A 372 -13.76 -41.13 -16.36
N GLY A 373 -12.99 -41.07 -15.27
CA GLY A 373 -12.02 -42.13 -14.89
C GLY A 373 -10.62 -41.65 -14.46
N SER A 374 -10.18 -40.44 -14.83
CA SER A 374 -9.04 -39.76 -14.20
C SER A 374 -9.61 -38.62 -13.37
N GLY A 375 -9.40 -38.61 -12.04
CA GLY A 375 -10.00 -37.63 -11.10
C GLY A 375 -10.16 -36.25 -11.73
N GLY A 376 -11.41 -35.88 -12.03
CA GLY A 376 -11.69 -34.71 -12.88
C GLY A 376 -11.52 -33.41 -12.10
N GLY A 377 -10.99 -32.37 -12.73
CA GLY A 377 -10.93 -31.02 -12.16
C GLY A 377 -12.19 -30.21 -12.46
N MET A 378 -12.19 -28.91 -12.15
CA MET A 378 -13.28 -28.00 -12.51
C MET A 378 -12.76 -26.67 -13.06
N ARG A 379 -13.60 -25.97 -13.84
CA ARG A 379 -13.27 -24.68 -14.46
C ARG A 379 -14.41 -23.68 -14.33
N PHE A 380 -14.06 -22.41 -14.21
CA PHE A 380 -15.01 -21.31 -14.18
C PHE A 380 -14.35 -20.01 -14.60
N THR A 381 -15.13 -19.05 -15.08
CA THR A 381 -14.65 -17.70 -15.41
C THR A 381 -14.91 -16.72 -14.27
N ALA A 382 -14.00 -15.76 -14.11
CA ALA A 382 -14.14 -14.67 -13.16
C ALA A 382 -13.53 -13.36 -13.70
N ASP A 383 -14.24 -12.26 -13.45
CA ASP A 383 -13.80 -10.91 -13.80
C ASP A 383 -13.07 -10.27 -12.63
N PHE A 384 -11.94 -9.62 -12.87
CA PHE A 384 -11.19 -8.89 -11.85
C PHE A 384 -10.98 -7.46 -12.35
N GLY A 385 -11.42 -6.47 -11.58
CA GLY A 385 -11.05 -5.08 -11.84
C GLY A 385 -9.55 -4.82 -11.66
N PRO A 386 -9.07 -3.61 -11.97
CA PRO A 386 -7.70 -3.18 -11.65
C PRO A 386 -7.43 -3.30 -10.15
N ALA A 387 -6.28 -3.85 -9.77
CA ALA A 387 -5.95 -4.23 -8.39
C ALA A 387 -7.06 -5.06 -7.70
N GLY A 388 -7.81 -5.85 -8.48
CA GLY A 388 -8.93 -6.67 -8.03
C GLY A 388 -8.46 -7.96 -7.37
N SER A 389 -9.30 -8.54 -6.52
CA SER A 389 -9.03 -9.81 -5.85
C SER A 389 -10.34 -10.51 -5.50
N ARG A 390 -10.29 -11.84 -5.36
CA ARG A 390 -11.45 -12.67 -5.03
C ARG A 390 -11.04 -13.83 -4.12
N MET A 391 -11.96 -14.27 -3.29
CA MET A 391 -11.82 -15.45 -2.43
C MET A 391 -12.81 -16.52 -2.87
N PHE A 392 -12.28 -17.69 -3.21
CA PHE A 392 -13.07 -18.87 -3.53
C PHE A 392 -12.85 -19.93 -2.46
N VAL A 393 -13.93 -20.57 -2.02
CA VAL A 393 -13.89 -21.72 -1.10
C VAL A 393 -14.50 -22.91 -1.81
N VAL A 394 -13.75 -24.01 -1.86
CA VAL A 394 -14.19 -25.25 -2.51
C VAL A 394 -14.42 -26.31 -1.45
N ARG A 395 -15.66 -26.78 -1.33
CA ARG A 395 -16.04 -27.89 -0.43
C ARG A 395 -15.95 -29.21 -1.20
N THR A 396 -14.92 -29.99 -0.95
CA THR A 396 -14.64 -31.22 -1.74
C THR A 396 -15.57 -32.38 -1.41
N GLY A 397 -16.26 -32.32 -0.27
CA GLY A 397 -17.29 -33.28 0.12
C GLY A 397 -18.66 -33.08 -0.56
N GLU A 398 -18.85 -31.97 -1.28
CA GLU A 398 -20.08 -31.63 -1.98
C GLU A 398 -19.81 -31.52 -3.50
N PRO A 399 -20.71 -31.99 -4.38
CA PRO A 399 -20.52 -31.87 -5.82
C PRO A 399 -20.61 -30.41 -6.29
N PRO A 400 -19.89 -30.03 -7.36
CA PRO A 400 -20.04 -28.71 -7.97
C PRO A 400 -21.45 -28.52 -8.54
N LEU A 401 -21.93 -27.28 -8.52
CA LEU A 401 -23.08 -26.88 -9.32
C LEU A 401 -22.64 -26.81 -10.79
N GLU A 402 -23.09 -27.76 -11.61
CA GLU A 402 -22.70 -27.78 -13.02
C GLU A 402 -23.24 -26.56 -13.77
N ALA A 403 -22.33 -25.85 -14.44
CA ALA A 403 -22.64 -24.76 -15.36
C ALA A 403 -21.60 -24.72 -16.49
N GLU A 404 -21.97 -24.18 -17.64
CA GLU A 404 -21.00 -23.90 -18.70
C GLU A 404 -20.03 -22.80 -18.24
N SER A 405 -18.75 -22.99 -18.54
CA SER A 405 -17.69 -22.02 -18.25
C SER A 405 -17.29 -21.36 -19.55
N ASP A 406 -17.91 -20.22 -19.84
CA ASP A 406 -17.58 -19.39 -20.99
C ASP A 406 -17.15 -18.00 -20.53
N PHE A 407 -16.24 -17.40 -21.27
CA PHE A 407 -15.94 -15.98 -21.12
C PHE A 407 -17.20 -15.18 -21.42
N SER A 408 -17.46 -14.16 -20.61
CA SER A 408 -18.58 -13.27 -20.84
C SER A 408 -18.50 -12.67 -22.25
N TYR A 409 -19.51 -12.98 -23.06
CA TYR A 409 -19.76 -12.28 -24.31
C TYR A 409 -20.71 -11.14 -23.98
N VAL A 410 -20.18 -9.91 -23.98
CA VAL A 410 -21.02 -8.72 -23.94
C VAL A 410 -21.32 -8.33 -25.39
N PRO A 411 -22.56 -8.53 -25.88
CA PRO A 411 -22.94 -8.15 -27.23
C PRO A 411 -22.62 -6.67 -27.50
N VAL A 412 -22.29 -6.32 -28.74
CA VAL A 412 -21.91 -4.94 -29.12
C VAL A 412 -23.00 -3.92 -28.74
N HIS A 413 -24.27 -4.32 -28.75
CA HIS A 413 -25.39 -3.47 -28.34
C HIS A 413 -25.46 -3.25 -26.82
N GLU A 414 -25.01 -4.22 -26.01
CA GLU A 414 -24.86 -4.06 -24.56
C GLU A 414 -23.61 -3.28 -24.15
N ARG A 415 -22.64 -3.07 -25.07
CA ARG A 415 -21.54 -2.12 -24.84
C ARG A 415 -22.01 -0.67 -24.92
N ASN A 416 -23.10 -0.42 -25.64
CA ASN A 416 -23.77 0.87 -25.73
C ASN A 416 -24.90 0.96 -24.69
N ARG A 417 -24.59 0.73 -23.41
CA ARG A 417 -25.59 0.95 -22.35
C ARG A 417 -25.94 2.42 -22.34
N VAL A 418 -27.23 2.71 -22.54
CA VAL A 418 -27.75 4.07 -22.34
C VAL A 418 -27.97 4.22 -20.85
N ALA A 419 -27.27 5.18 -20.23
CA ALA A 419 -27.50 5.52 -18.84
C ALA A 419 -28.96 5.99 -18.67
N GLU A 420 -29.67 5.43 -17.69
CA GLU A 420 -31.02 5.90 -17.34
C GLU A 420 -30.95 7.30 -16.74
N ALA A 421 -29.88 7.59 -16.00
CA ALA A 421 -29.53 8.93 -15.54
C ALA A 421 -28.02 9.16 -15.57
N THR A 422 -27.61 10.38 -15.91
CA THR A 422 -26.23 10.85 -15.82
C THR A 422 -26.18 12.02 -14.86
N LEU A 423 -25.32 11.93 -13.84
CA LEU A 423 -25.16 12.92 -12.77
C LEU A 423 -23.99 13.87 -13.12
N GLY A 424 -24.29 15.15 -13.31
CA GLY A 424 -23.31 16.18 -13.71
C GLY A 424 -23.71 16.97 -14.97
N PRO A 425 -22.86 17.85 -15.49
CA PRO A 425 -21.44 18.03 -15.17
C PRO A 425 -21.18 18.89 -13.93
N ALA A 426 -22.18 19.53 -13.33
CA ALA A 426 -22.03 20.35 -12.13
C ALA A 426 -23.22 20.20 -11.19
N CYS A 427 -23.02 20.48 -9.91
CA CYS A 427 -24.08 20.40 -8.91
C CYS A 427 -23.79 21.31 -7.70
N ARG A 428 -24.81 21.50 -6.84
CA ARG A 428 -24.57 22.02 -5.50
C ARG A 428 -23.77 21.01 -4.70
N PHE A 429 -22.98 21.48 -3.75
CA PHE A 429 -22.12 20.62 -2.95
C PHE A 429 -22.02 21.13 -1.51
N THR A 430 -21.50 20.28 -0.64
CA THR A 430 -21.16 20.64 0.74
C THR A 430 -19.78 20.10 1.07
N ARG A 431 -18.92 20.93 1.65
CA ARG A 431 -17.65 20.47 2.24
C ARG A 431 -17.89 19.82 3.59
N THR A 432 -17.11 18.77 3.89
CA THR A 432 -17.12 18.10 5.21
C THR A 432 -16.19 18.77 6.23
N SER A 433 -15.31 19.66 5.78
CA SER A 433 -14.37 20.43 6.60
C SER A 433 -14.25 21.88 6.11
N PRO A 434 -13.79 22.82 6.95
CA PRO A 434 -13.35 24.14 6.50
C PRO A 434 -12.31 24.03 5.37
N ASN A 435 -12.33 24.97 4.44
CA ASN A 435 -11.26 25.07 3.44
C ASN A 435 -10.03 25.67 4.10
N ALA A 436 -8.86 25.47 3.51
CA ALA A 436 -7.60 25.87 4.10
C ALA A 436 -6.71 26.62 3.10
N LEU A 437 -6.00 27.63 3.60
CA LEU A 437 -4.82 28.21 2.97
C LEU A 437 -3.62 27.87 3.84
N VAL A 438 -2.64 27.15 3.29
CA VAL A 438 -1.38 26.88 3.98
C VAL A 438 -0.54 28.16 4.04
N LEU A 439 0.09 28.44 5.17
CA LEU A 439 1.03 29.54 5.41
C LEU A 439 2.37 28.95 5.85
N ASP A 440 3.21 28.65 4.87
CA ASP A 440 4.49 27.94 4.98
C ASP A 440 5.69 28.81 4.55
N ARG A 441 5.44 30.05 4.12
CA ARG A 441 6.46 31.05 3.81
C ARG A 441 6.32 32.27 4.71
N CYS A 442 7.40 32.68 5.36
CA CYS A 442 7.44 33.79 6.29
C CYS A 442 8.70 34.65 6.12
N ARG A 443 8.66 35.83 6.73
CA ARG A 443 9.87 36.56 7.14
C ARG A 443 9.97 36.46 8.65
N TYR A 444 11.19 36.42 9.19
CA TYR A 444 11.39 36.46 10.63
C TYR A 444 12.35 37.58 11.05
N ARG A 445 12.26 38.00 12.30
CA ARG A 445 13.30 38.80 12.97
C ARG A 445 13.50 38.33 14.41
N LEU A 446 14.70 38.55 14.92
CA LEU A 446 15.12 38.14 16.26
C LEU A 446 15.57 39.37 17.06
N ASP A 447 15.15 39.46 18.32
CA ASP A 447 15.55 40.47 19.31
C ASP A 447 15.43 41.92 18.76
N GLY A 448 14.36 42.19 18.00
CA GLY A 448 14.09 43.51 17.41
C GLY A 448 14.99 43.90 16.23
N GLY A 449 15.76 42.95 15.67
CA GLY A 449 16.62 43.15 14.52
C GLY A 449 15.88 43.38 13.19
N GLY A 450 16.66 43.40 12.10
CA GLY A 450 16.11 43.51 10.74
C GLY A 450 15.33 42.26 10.32
N TRP A 451 14.33 42.45 9.46
CA TRP A 451 13.58 41.35 8.86
C TRP A 451 14.42 40.56 7.86
N SER A 452 14.29 39.24 7.87
CA SER A 452 14.86 38.34 6.86
C SER A 452 14.22 38.55 5.47
N GLU A 453 14.83 37.95 4.45
CA GLU A 453 14.15 37.66 3.19
C GLU A 453 13.03 36.62 3.40
N PRO A 454 12.02 36.54 2.51
CA PRO A 454 10.99 35.49 2.56
C PRO A 454 11.59 34.09 2.38
N MET A 455 11.26 33.17 3.30
CA MET A 455 11.76 31.80 3.33
C MET A 455 10.70 30.83 3.85
N LEU A 456 10.92 29.53 3.75
CA LEU A 456 10.04 28.52 4.34
C LEU A 456 10.09 28.56 5.88
N VAL A 457 9.01 28.17 6.54
CA VAL A 457 8.93 28.19 8.02
C VAL A 457 10.02 27.29 8.66
N TRP A 458 10.32 26.13 8.06
CA TRP A 458 11.38 25.27 8.56
C TRP A 458 12.77 25.91 8.43
N GLU A 459 13.01 26.72 7.39
CA GLU A 459 14.25 27.48 7.19
C GLU A 459 14.38 28.58 8.25
N ALA A 460 13.28 29.30 8.53
CA ALA A 460 13.23 30.28 9.61
C ALA A 460 13.54 29.63 10.97
N GLN A 461 12.93 28.47 11.27
CA GLN A 461 13.25 27.71 12.48
C GLN A 461 14.72 27.32 12.56
N ARG A 462 15.30 26.81 11.47
CA ARG A 462 16.72 26.47 11.41
C ARG A 462 17.58 27.70 11.73
N ALA A 463 17.36 28.81 11.02
CA ALA A 463 18.16 30.02 11.16
C ALA A 463 18.03 30.67 12.56
N ILE A 464 16.82 30.70 13.14
CA ILE A 464 16.59 31.16 14.52
C ILE A 464 17.40 30.32 15.50
N ARG A 465 17.29 28.98 15.42
CA ARG A 465 17.95 28.08 16.37
C ARG A 465 19.47 28.09 16.24
N GLU A 466 19.99 28.16 15.01
CA GLU A 466 21.43 28.35 14.76
C GLU A 466 21.93 29.65 15.40
N THR A 467 21.22 30.76 15.21
CA THR A 467 21.58 32.06 15.80
C THR A 467 21.54 32.04 17.33
N LEU A 468 20.59 31.29 17.91
CA LEU A 468 20.44 31.15 19.36
C LEU A 468 21.38 30.09 19.96
N GLY A 469 22.11 29.31 19.15
CA GLY A 469 22.93 28.19 19.64
C GLY A 469 22.12 26.97 20.10
N MET A 470 20.87 26.86 19.67
CA MET A 470 19.96 25.76 20.01
C MET A 470 20.11 24.59 19.01
N ARG A 471 19.98 23.34 19.51
CA ARG A 471 19.99 22.14 18.65
C ARG A 471 18.85 22.17 17.64
N PRO A 472 19.00 21.70 16.39
CA PRO A 472 17.92 21.72 15.40
C PRO A 472 16.73 20.84 15.83
N VAL A 473 15.52 21.21 15.43
CA VAL A 473 14.26 20.45 15.67
C VAL A 473 13.34 20.39 14.44
N HIS A 474 13.79 20.91 13.29
CA HIS A 474 13.01 20.93 12.06
C HIS A 474 12.96 19.58 11.33
N TYR A 475 13.79 18.61 11.73
CA TYR A 475 13.92 17.32 11.05
C TYR A 475 14.04 16.12 11.99
N ASN A 476 13.75 14.92 11.48
CA ASN A 476 13.89 13.64 12.20
C ASN A 476 15.29 13.04 11.93
N GLY A 477 15.88 12.32 12.88
CA GLY A 477 17.24 11.75 12.73
C GLY A 477 18.33 12.38 13.61
N ILE A 478 17.93 13.18 14.60
CA ILE A 478 18.79 13.64 15.71
C ILE A 478 18.57 12.79 16.96
N PRO A 479 19.45 12.85 17.99
CA PRO A 479 19.24 12.16 19.24
C PRO A 479 17.85 12.43 19.84
N GLN A 480 17.22 11.37 20.34
CA GLN A 480 15.86 11.33 20.89
C GLN A 480 15.53 12.58 21.73
N ARG A 481 14.63 13.43 21.20
CA ARG A 481 14.36 14.79 21.71
C ARG A 481 13.96 14.81 23.18
N TYR A 482 13.19 13.82 23.63
CA TYR A 482 12.74 13.74 25.02
C TYR A 482 13.89 13.71 26.04
N ARG A 483 15.12 13.39 25.61
CA ARG A 483 16.31 13.38 26.48
C ARG A 483 16.87 14.77 26.79
N TRP A 484 16.52 15.80 26.02
CA TRP A 484 17.20 17.10 26.13
C TRP A 484 16.29 18.31 25.88
N ILE A 485 15.11 18.13 25.27
CA ILE A 485 14.25 19.26 24.86
C ILE A 485 13.73 20.07 26.06
N GLY A 486 13.63 19.45 27.24
CA GLY A 486 13.22 20.10 28.49
C GLY A 486 14.38 20.71 29.29
N GLU A 487 15.62 20.59 28.84
CA GLU A 487 16.76 21.25 29.48
C GLU A 487 16.69 22.77 29.22
N PRO A 488 16.79 23.62 30.26
CA PRO A 488 16.81 25.06 30.07
C PRO A 488 17.97 25.50 29.18
N HIS A 489 17.72 26.46 28.28
CA HIS A 489 18.73 27.03 27.42
C HIS A 489 19.03 28.49 27.83
N PRO A 490 20.30 28.96 27.83
CA PRO A 490 20.63 30.34 28.23
C PRO A 490 19.94 31.45 27.43
N ARG A 491 19.44 31.12 26.24
CA ARG A 491 18.71 32.02 25.35
C ARG A 491 17.19 31.78 25.34
N ASP A 492 16.65 31.04 26.31
CA ASP A 492 15.20 30.88 26.45
C ASP A 492 14.53 32.25 26.68
N GLY A 493 13.47 32.50 25.93
CA GLY A 493 12.72 33.75 25.95
C GLY A 493 13.19 34.80 24.94
N ALA A 494 14.09 34.45 24.02
CA ALA A 494 14.50 35.34 22.92
C ALA A 494 13.27 35.82 22.11
N ALA A 495 13.21 37.10 21.77
CA ALA A 495 12.03 37.65 21.10
C ALA A 495 12.06 37.30 19.61
N VAL A 496 11.10 36.51 19.16
CA VAL A 496 10.95 36.13 17.75
C VAL A 496 9.64 36.67 17.21
N GLU A 497 9.71 37.25 16.02
CA GLU A 497 8.54 37.67 15.26
C GLU A 497 8.55 37.03 13.87
N LEU A 498 7.40 36.52 13.46
CA LEU A 498 7.15 35.92 12.15
C LEU A 498 6.08 36.74 11.44
N ALA A 499 6.35 37.18 10.21
CA ALA A 499 5.40 37.88 9.36
C ALA A 499 5.03 37.03 8.14
N PHE A 500 3.72 36.88 7.92
CA PHE A 500 3.12 36.19 6.78
C PHE A 500 2.28 37.17 5.98
N VAL A 501 2.30 37.05 4.66
CA VAL A 501 1.50 37.86 3.75
C VAL A 501 0.64 36.95 2.90
N PHE A 502 -0.66 37.25 2.81
CA PHE A 502 -1.62 36.52 1.99
C PHE A 502 -2.58 37.49 1.28
N GLN A 503 -3.16 37.03 0.17
CA GLN A 503 -4.10 37.80 -0.64
C GLN A 503 -5.54 37.37 -0.39
N VAL A 504 -6.44 38.36 -0.42
CA VAL A 504 -7.89 38.17 -0.29
C VAL A 504 -8.55 38.92 -1.43
N ASP A 505 -9.05 38.18 -2.42
CA ASP A 505 -9.80 38.75 -3.53
C ASP A 505 -11.23 39.06 -3.11
N GLU A 506 -11.82 38.19 -2.29
CA GLU A 506 -13.14 38.38 -1.70
C GLU A 506 -13.11 38.11 -0.19
N VAL A 507 -13.61 39.05 0.60
CA VAL A 507 -13.66 38.93 2.06
C VAL A 507 -14.70 37.88 2.45
N PRO A 508 -14.31 36.81 3.18
CA PRO A 508 -15.25 35.79 3.63
C PRO A 508 -16.40 36.39 4.45
N ALA A 509 -17.61 35.90 4.23
CA ALA A 509 -18.79 36.32 5.00
C ALA A 509 -18.80 35.78 6.44
N THR A 510 -18.00 34.75 6.72
CA THR A 510 -17.87 34.10 8.02
C THR A 510 -16.49 34.34 8.62
N ASP A 511 -16.32 33.96 9.89
CA ASP A 511 -15.05 34.10 10.59
C ASP A 511 -13.93 33.28 9.95
N VAL A 512 -12.74 33.89 9.86
CA VAL A 512 -11.49 33.21 9.48
C VAL A 512 -10.73 32.85 10.74
N PHE A 513 -10.18 31.63 10.77
CA PHE A 513 -9.38 31.13 11.89
C PHE A 513 -7.95 30.88 11.46
N LEU A 514 -7.00 31.26 12.31
CA LEU A 514 -5.62 30.78 12.25
C LEU A 514 -5.54 29.44 12.98
N VAL A 515 -4.85 28.49 12.38
CA VAL A 515 -4.51 27.19 12.97
C VAL A 515 -3.01 27.13 13.17
N LEU A 516 -2.60 26.84 14.41
CA LEU A 516 -1.20 26.79 14.80
C LEU A 516 -0.98 25.87 16.00
N GLU A 517 0.26 25.44 16.17
CA GLU A 517 0.69 24.70 17.34
C GLU A 517 1.12 25.65 18.46
N GLN A 518 0.85 25.29 19.72
CA GLN A 518 1.25 26.07 20.89
C GLN A 518 0.73 27.52 20.85
N ALA A 519 -0.52 27.70 20.42
CA ALA A 519 -1.16 29.01 20.23
C ALA A 519 -1.05 29.93 21.46
N GLU A 520 -1.08 29.36 22.67
CA GLU A 520 -0.91 30.06 23.95
C GLU A 520 0.44 30.79 24.10
N SER A 521 1.40 30.49 23.22
CA SER A 521 2.73 31.07 23.24
C SER A 521 2.92 32.28 22.30
N PHE A 522 1.91 32.63 21.51
CA PHE A 522 1.98 33.69 20.50
C PHE A 522 1.08 34.88 20.83
N ASP A 523 1.61 36.10 20.69
CA ASP A 523 0.81 37.29 20.43
C ASP A 523 0.51 37.31 18.92
N ILE A 524 -0.77 37.35 18.56
CA ILE A 524 -1.24 37.17 17.19
C ILE A 524 -1.90 38.47 16.75
N ARG A 525 -1.43 39.05 15.65
CA ARG A 525 -1.98 40.29 15.09
C ARG A 525 -2.24 40.17 13.60
N LEU A 526 -3.42 40.57 13.17
CA LEU A 526 -3.78 40.71 11.76
C LEU A 526 -3.90 42.20 11.42
N ASN A 527 -3.10 42.67 10.46
CA ASN A 527 -3.07 44.08 10.04
C ASN A 527 -2.90 45.07 11.22
N GLY A 528 -2.19 44.65 12.27
CA GLY A 528 -1.95 45.41 13.51
C GLY A 528 -2.99 45.21 14.63
N GLU A 529 -4.15 44.62 14.33
CA GLU A 529 -5.20 44.31 15.29
C GLU A 529 -4.98 42.94 15.95
N ALA A 530 -5.15 42.86 17.28
CA ALA A 530 -4.92 41.63 18.03
C ALA A 530 -6.04 40.60 17.80
N ALA A 531 -5.67 39.33 17.61
CA ALA A 531 -6.61 38.22 17.50
C ALA A 531 -7.22 37.84 18.85
N ALA A 532 -8.23 36.97 18.83
CA ALA A 532 -8.90 36.50 20.04
C ALA A 532 -7.92 35.79 20.98
N ALA A 533 -8.00 36.09 22.28
CA ALA A 533 -7.08 35.54 23.28
C ALA A 533 -7.30 34.04 23.60
N GLU A 534 -8.50 33.51 23.32
CA GLU A 534 -8.87 32.15 23.71
C GLU A 534 -8.93 31.18 22.51
N PRO A 535 -8.34 29.97 22.65
CA PRO A 535 -8.51 28.87 21.70
C PRO A 535 -9.98 28.55 21.38
N ASN A 536 -10.27 28.32 20.10
CA ASN A 536 -11.59 27.91 19.60
C ASN A 536 -11.60 26.43 19.18
N GLY A 537 -11.06 25.53 20.00
CA GLY A 537 -10.91 24.11 19.64
C GLY A 537 -9.73 23.85 18.70
N TRP A 538 -9.83 22.82 17.86
CA TRP A 538 -8.71 22.30 17.07
C TRP A 538 -9.11 21.91 15.64
N TYR A 539 -8.12 21.65 14.79
CA TYR A 539 -8.30 21.24 13.38
C TYR A 539 -7.33 20.10 13.02
N LEU A 540 -7.84 18.97 12.53
CA LEU A 540 -7.08 17.76 12.15
C LEU A 540 -6.37 17.04 13.31
N ASP A 541 -5.51 17.72 14.07
CA ASP A 541 -4.85 17.19 15.27
C ASP A 541 -5.18 18.05 16.49
N LYS A 542 -5.21 17.45 17.69
CA LYS A 542 -5.47 18.19 18.93
C LYS A 542 -4.39 19.23 19.24
N SER A 543 -3.19 19.10 18.68
CA SER A 543 -2.14 20.11 18.81
C SER A 543 -2.32 21.32 17.88
N PHE A 544 -3.23 21.24 16.89
CA PHE A 544 -3.47 22.30 15.90
C PHE A 544 -4.63 23.16 16.40
N VAL A 545 -4.30 24.12 17.25
CA VAL A 545 -5.27 24.98 17.92
C VAL A 545 -5.82 26.01 16.95
N LYS A 546 -7.14 26.23 16.97
CA LYS A 546 -7.81 27.30 16.21
C LYS A 546 -7.86 28.58 17.02
N VAL A 547 -7.50 29.71 16.41
CA VAL A 547 -7.63 31.06 16.96
C VAL A 547 -8.41 31.92 15.98
N ARG A 548 -9.49 32.56 16.45
CA ARG A 548 -10.29 33.46 15.61
C ARG A 548 -9.50 34.73 15.28
N LEU A 549 -9.39 35.07 14.00
CA LEU A 549 -8.73 36.29 13.55
C LEU A 549 -9.70 37.49 13.54
N PRO A 550 -9.18 38.73 13.60
CA PRO A 550 -9.91 39.92 13.19
C PRO A 550 -10.35 39.84 11.72
N VAL A 551 -11.18 40.77 11.29
CA VAL A 551 -11.71 40.81 9.92
C VAL A 551 -10.56 40.99 8.92
N VAL A 552 -10.47 40.08 7.94
CA VAL A 552 -9.55 40.23 6.80
C VAL A 552 -10.06 41.33 5.86
N ARG A 553 -9.15 42.03 5.18
CA ARG A 553 -9.49 43.10 4.22
C ARG A 553 -9.22 42.65 2.77
N PRO A 554 -9.84 43.28 1.76
CA PRO A 554 -9.48 43.03 0.37
C PRO A 554 -8.00 43.33 0.07
N GLY A 555 -7.40 42.54 -0.81
CA GLY A 555 -5.99 42.62 -1.20
C GLY A 555 -5.05 42.03 -0.15
N SER A 556 -3.93 42.73 0.09
CA SER A 556 -2.84 42.21 0.91
C SER A 556 -3.11 42.34 2.41
N ASN A 557 -3.00 41.22 3.11
CA ASN A 557 -3.12 41.10 4.57
C ASN A 557 -1.79 40.64 5.17
N GLU A 558 -1.41 41.24 6.30
CA GLU A 558 -0.23 40.85 7.07
C GLU A 558 -0.65 40.21 8.39
N LEU A 559 -0.16 38.99 8.62
CA LEU A 559 -0.30 38.27 9.89
C LEU A 559 1.07 38.28 10.60
N LEU A 560 1.10 38.88 11.78
CA LEU A 560 2.28 38.94 12.65
C LEU A 560 2.08 38.02 13.85
N LEU A 561 3.05 37.14 14.08
CA LEU A 561 3.12 36.24 15.22
C LEU A 561 4.37 36.56 16.04
N SER A 562 4.20 36.97 17.29
CA SER A 562 5.30 37.31 18.19
C SER A 562 5.35 36.31 19.35
N CYS A 563 6.52 35.79 19.68
CA CYS A 563 6.68 34.86 20.81
C CYS A 563 8.00 35.06 21.54
N ALA A 564 8.02 34.61 22.81
CA ALA A 564 9.24 34.42 23.56
C ALA A 564 9.76 33.00 23.25
N TYR A 565 10.66 32.89 22.27
CA TYR A 565 11.14 31.61 21.74
C TYR A 565 11.95 30.84 22.78
N ARG A 566 11.64 29.56 22.94
CA ARG A 566 12.27 28.67 23.95
C ARG A 566 12.79 27.41 23.29
N GLN A 567 13.70 26.73 23.98
CA GLN A 567 14.24 25.44 23.59
C GLN A 567 13.15 24.43 23.24
N THR A 568 12.03 24.46 23.98
CA THR A 568 10.86 23.58 23.83
C THR A 568 9.98 23.87 22.61
N PHE A 569 10.22 24.97 21.88
CA PHE A 569 9.43 25.30 20.71
C PHE A 569 9.84 24.51 19.47
N GLU A 570 8.80 24.20 18.70
CA GLU A 570 8.87 23.64 17.36
C GLU A 570 7.91 24.52 16.52
N LEU A 571 8.45 25.17 15.49
CA LEU A 571 7.69 25.88 14.47
C LEU A 571 7.39 24.90 13.33
N GLU A 572 6.17 24.99 12.83
CA GLU A 572 5.61 24.25 11.71
C GLU A 572 4.74 25.20 10.88
N ASP A 573 4.29 24.73 9.71
CA ASP A 573 3.39 25.51 8.86
C ASP A 573 2.12 25.93 9.62
N PHE A 574 1.64 27.13 9.30
CA PHE A 574 0.40 27.70 9.84
C PHE A 574 -0.70 27.53 8.79
N TYR A 575 -1.97 27.63 9.20
CA TYR A 575 -3.09 27.51 8.25
C TYR A 575 -4.15 28.56 8.52
N LEU A 576 -4.70 29.19 7.48
CA LEU A 576 -5.97 29.91 7.59
C LEU A 576 -7.08 28.97 7.19
N ILE A 577 -8.15 28.87 7.99
CA ILE A 577 -9.31 28.05 7.67
C ILE A 577 -10.62 28.83 7.80
N GLY A 578 -11.62 28.46 7.01
CA GLY A 578 -12.95 29.09 7.04
C GLY A 578 -13.85 28.64 5.88
N ASP A 579 -14.95 29.37 5.69
CA ASP A 579 -15.81 29.21 4.51
C ASP A 579 -15.42 30.20 3.43
N PHE A 580 -14.45 29.77 2.62
CA PHE A 580 -13.94 30.50 1.47
C PHE A 580 -13.32 29.52 0.46
N ALA A 581 -13.15 29.97 -0.78
CA ALA A 581 -12.31 29.30 -1.76
C ALA A 581 -10.84 29.72 -1.62
N VAL A 582 -9.94 28.84 -2.04
CA VAL A 582 -8.52 29.13 -2.29
C VAL A 582 -8.20 28.72 -3.71
N ASP A 583 -7.89 29.70 -4.55
CA ASP A 583 -7.59 29.48 -5.96
C ASP A 583 -6.16 28.94 -6.18
N ALA A 584 -5.78 28.71 -7.44
CA ALA A 584 -4.45 28.25 -7.80
C ALA A 584 -3.34 29.31 -7.59
N SER A 585 -3.72 30.59 -7.41
CA SER A 585 -2.80 31.66 -7.01
C SER A 585 -2.60 31.74 -5.50
N ARG A 586 -3.32 30.90 -4.74
CA ARG A 586 -3.38 30.86 -3.27
C ARG A 586 -4.00 32.12 -2.65
N SER A 587 -4.94 32.72 -3.35
CA SER A 587 -5.73 33.85 -2.87
C SER A 587 -7.05 33.35 -2.29
N ILE A 588 -7.49 33.97 -1.19
CA ILE A 588 -8.82 33.73 -0.62
C ILE A 588 -9.86 34.38 -1.52
N ALA A 589 -10.81 33.58 -2.00
CA ALA A 589 -11.82 33.99 -2.97
C ALA A 589 -13.23 33.51 -2.57
N ALA A 590 -14.23 33.94 -3.33
CA ALA A 590 -15.61 33.49 -3.17
C ALA A 590 -15.73 31.98 -3.38
N GLU A 591 -16.47 31.31 -2.50
CA GLU A 591 -16.81 29.90 -2.71
C GLU A 591 -17.79 29.79 -3.90
N PRO A 592 -17.52 28.91 -4.89
CA PRO A 592 -18.43 28.75 -6.01
C PRO A 592 -19.78 28.17 -5.56
N GLU A 593 -20.87 28.59 -6.20
CA GLU A 593 -22.21 28.03 -5.90
C GLU A 593 -22.38 26.59 -6.38
N LEU A 594 -21.65 26.22 -7.44
CA LEU A 594 -21.69 24.92 -8.08
C LEU A 594 -20.28 24.35 -8.23
N LEU A 595 -20.14 23.06 -8.02
CA LEU A 595 -18.91 22.32 -8.26
C LEU A 595 -19.07 21.48 -9.52
N HIS A 596 -18.09 21.56 -10.41
CA HIS A 596 -18.01 20.73 -11.61
C HIS A 596 -17.29 19.40 -11.32
N VAL A 597 -17.65 18.36 -12.08
CA VAL A 597 -16.78 17.19 -12.22
C VAL A 597 -15.41 17.65 -12.75
N GLY A 598 -14.34 17.17 -12.14
CA GLY A 598 -12.96 17.53 -12.41
C GLY A 598 -12.13 17.74 -11.14
N ASP A 599 -10.93 18.27 -11.33
CA ASP A 599 -9.98 18.56 -10.26
C ASP A 599 -10.45 19.72 -9.38
N TRP A 600 -10.56 19.45 -8.07
CA TRP A 600 -10.84 20.42 -7.02
C TRP A 600 -9.83 21.57 -6.95
N CYS A 601 -8.56 21.34 -7.30
CA CYS A 601 -7.50 22.33 -7.20
C CYS A 601 -7.75 23.54 -8.12
N HIS A 602 -8.52 23.35 -9.20
CA HIS A 602 -8.90 24.43 -10.12
C HIS A 602 -10.25 25.07 -9.80
N GLN A 603 -10.90 24.65 -8.71
CA GLN A 603 -12.27 25.03 -8.36
C GLN A 603 -12.38 25.67 -6.97
N GLY A 604 -11.25 26.15 -6.42
CA GLY A 604 -11.22 26.83 -5.13
C GLY A 604 -10.82 25.95 -3.94
N TYR A 605 -10.29 24.75 -4.17
CA TYR A 605 -9.94 23.80 -3.11
C TYR A 605 -8.47 23.38 -3.17
N TYR A 606 -7.59 24.34 -3.45
CA TYR A 606 -6.17 24.10 -3.74
C TYR A 606 -5.42 23.34 -2.63
N HIS A 607 -5.66 23.69 -1.35
CA HIS A 607 -5.07 23.02 -0.18
C HIS A 607 -6.08 22.18 0.62
N TYR A 608 -7.25 21.91 0.05
CA TYR A 608 -8.32 21.21 0.77
C TYR A 608 -7.94 19.77 1.07
N CYS A 609 -8.21 19.32 2.30
CA CYS A 609 -7.92 17.96 2.75
C CYS A 609 -9.13 17.20 3.30
N GLY A 610 -10.34 17.77 3.21
CA GLY A 610 -11.57 17.09 3.63
C GLY A 610 -12.19 16.25 2.50
N GLY A 611 -13.43 15.84 2.70
CA GLY A 611 -14.31 15.34 1.65
C GLY A 611 -15.28 16.39 1.12
N ILE A 612 -15.77 16.23 -0.11
CA ILE A 612 -16.84 17.03 -0.71
C ILE A 612 -18.00 16.13 -1.07
N VAL A 613 -19.21 16.52 -0.65
CA VAL A 613 -20.47 15.86 -0.99
C VAL A 613 -21.07 16.56 -2.21
N TYR A 614 -21.16 15.86 -3.33
CA TYR A 614 -21.85 16.30 -4.53
C TYR A 614 -23.35 15.98 -4.38
N HIS A 615 -24.23 16.97 -4.56
CA HIS A 615 -25.68 16.81 -4.41
C HIS A 615 -26.37 16.76 -5.78
N PHE A 616 -26.70 15.56 -6.23
CA PHE A 616 -27.43 15.35 -7.47
C PHE A 616 -28.89 14.99 -7.21
N GLU A 617 -29.71 15.26 -8.22
CA GLU A 617 -31.08 14.76 -8.30
C GLU A 617 -31.28 14.08 -9.65
N CYS A 618 -31.98 12.95 -9.64
CA CYS A 618 -32.42 12.27 -10.86
C CYS A 618 -33.88 11.85 -10.71
N THR A 619 -34.60 11.83 -11.83
CA THR A 619 -35.97 11.31 -11.88
C THR A 619 -35.94 10.01 -12.68
N LEU A 620 -36.43 8.94 -12.06
CA LEU A 620 -36.37 7.59 -12.62
C LEU A 620 -37.78 7.02 -12.74
N GLU A 621 -38.01 6.23 -13.77
CA GLU A 621 -39.27 5.49 -13.93
C GLU A 621 -39.36 4.34 -12.91
N PRO A 622 -40.49 3.62 -12.80
CA PRO A 622 -40.52 2.35 -12.07
C PRO A 622 -39.53 1.35 -12.67
N ILE A 623 -38.81 0.61 -11.81
CA ILE A 623 -37.88 -0.41 -12.27
C ILE A 623 -38.63 -1.57 -12.94
N GLU A 624 -38.09 -2.09 -14.04
CA GLU A 624 -38.67 -3.27 -14.68
C GLU A 624 -38.50 -4.51 -13.80
N PRO A 625 -39.48 -5.42 -13.76
CA PRO A 625 -39.38 -6.66 -12.99
C PRO A 625 -38.10 -7.45 -13.34
N GLY A 626 -37.32 -7.82 -12.32
CA GLY A 626 -36.10 -8.61 -12.46
C GLY A 626 -34.85 -7.84 -12.88
N ARG A 627 -34.94 -6.52 -13.08
CA ARG A 627 -33.78 -5.64 -13.33
C ARG A 627 -33.21 -5.06 -12.04
N ARG A 628 -31.97 -4.58 -12.12
CA ARG A 628 -31.28 -3.86 -11.03
C ARG A 628 -30.84 -2.49 -11.51
N ARG A 629 -30.77 -1.52 -10.60
CA ARG A 629 -30.20 -0.19 -10.87
C ARG A 629 -28.83 -0.07 -10.22
N VAL A 630 -27.81 0.14 -11.03
CA VAL A 630 -26.42 0.21 -10.58
C VAL A 630 -25.85 1.59 -10.90
N LEU A 631 -25.27 2.24 -9.90
CA LEU A 631 -24.43 3.42 -10.07
C LEU A 631 -23.02 2.98 -10.47
N GLU A 632 -22.48 3.62 -11.49
CA GLU A 632 -21.11 3.42 -11.97
C GLU A 632 -20.34 4.75 -11.92
N LEU A 633 -19.18 4.71 -11.27
CA LEU A 633 -18.20 5.80 -11.21
C LEU A 633 -17.02 5.48 -12.11
N ASP A 634 -16.94 6.08 -13.29
CA ASP A 634 -15.90 5.74 -14.28
C ASP A 634 -14.51 6.22 -13.85
N ASP A 635 -14.37 7.49 -13.45
CA ASP A 635 -13.10 8.05 -13.01
C ASP A 635 -13.26 9.00 -11.82
N PHE A 636 -12.48 8.76 -10.79
CA PHE A 636 -12.42 9.60 -9.59
C PHE A 636 -11.00 9.58 -8.99
N ARG A 637 -10.68 10.61 -8.21
CA ARG A 637 -9.49 10.67 -7.36
C ARG A 637 -9.92 10.92 -5.93
N ALA A 638 -9.80 9.90 -5.10
CA ALA A 638 -10.26 9.88 -3.72
C ALA A 638 -9.47 8.86 -2.92
N VAL A 639 -9.46 9.02 -1.59
CA VAL A 639 -9.12 7.90 -0.70
C VAL A 639 -10.25 6.89 -0.66
N THR A 640 -11.50 7.36 -0.63
CA THR A 640 -12.73 6.55 -0.68
C THR A 640 -13.93 7.42 -1.07
N VAL A 641 -15.01 6.78 -1.53
CA VAL A 641 -16.29 7.44 -1.86
C VAL A 641 -17.44 6.78 -1.10
N GLU A 642 -18.32 7.60 -0.50
CA GLU A 642 -19.61 7.13 0.05
C GLU A 642 -20.76 7.61 -0.83
N VAL A 643 -21.72 6.73 -1.09
CA VAL A 643 -22.95 7.06 -1.83
C VAL A 643 -24.12 7.01 -0.87
N ARG A 644 -24.89 8.10 -0.79
CA ARG A 644 -26.16 8.15 -0.05
C ARG A 644 -27.30 8.45 -1.01
N VAL A 645 -28.39 7.70 -0.89
CA VAL A 645 -29.59 7.85 -1.70
C VAL A 645 -30.75 8.21 -0.78
N ASN A 646 -31.45 9.29 -1.08
CA ASN A 646 -32.59 9.78 -0.29
C ASN A 646 -32.26 9.94 1.21
N GLY A 647 -31.02 10.32 1.53
CA GLY A 647 -30.53 10.54 2.89
C GLY A 647 -30.02 9.29 3.62
N THR A 648 -30.08 8.10 3.01
CA THR A 648 -29.59 6.85 3.60
C THR A 648 -28.33 6.37 2.88
N SER A 649 -27.34 5.85 3.62
CA SER A 649 -26.13 5.27 3.02
C SER A 649 -26.50 4.03 2.19
N ALA A 650 -26.06 4.03 0.94
CA ALA A 650 -26.23 2.91 0.00
C ALA A 650 -24.96 2.06 -0.12
N GLY A 651 -23.83 2.56 0.41
CA GLY A 651 -22.57 1.82 0.46
C GLY A 651 -21.35 2.68 0.17
N LEU A 652 -20.18 2.04 0.29
CA LEU A 652 -18.88 2.61 0.00
C LEU A 652 -18.35 2.09 -1.32
N ILE A 653 -17.66 2.95 -2.05
CA ILE A 653 -16.81 2.64 -3.19
C ILE A 653 -15.37 2.96 -2.74
N PRO A 654 -14.67 2.00 -2.10
CA PRO A 654 -13.35 2.26 -1.52
C PRO A 654 -12.20 2.28 -2.54
N TRP A 655 -12.40 1.74 -3.74
CA TRP A 655 -11.40 1.68 -4.82
C TRP A 655 -12.07 1.46 -6.17
N LYS A 656 -11.34 1.61 -7.28
CA LYS A 656 -11.92 1.57 -8.64
C LYS A 656 -12.60 0.25 -8.99
N ALA A 657 -12.03 -0.89 -8.59
CA ALA A 657 -12.65 -2.20 -8.82
C ALA A 657 -14.00 -2.39 -8.08
N ALA A 658 -14.31 -1.55 -7.09
CA ALA A 658 -15.61 -1.48 -6.43
C ALA A 658 -16.50 -0.35 -6.99
N GLY A 659 -16.13 0.23 -8.15
CA GLY A 659 -16.78 1.41 -8.76
C GLY A 659 -18.23 1.24 -9.21
N ARG A 660 -18.83 0.07 -8.96
CA ARG A 660 -20.23 -0.24 -9.24
C ARG A 660 -20.95 -0.54 -7.94
N LEU A 661 -22.04 0.18 -7.69
CA LEU A 661 -22.85 0.02 -6.48
C LEU A 661 -24.31 -0.22 -6.84
N ASP A 662 -24.88 -1.31 -6.33
CA ASP A 662 -26.30 -1.63 -6.51
C ASP A 662 -27.14 -0.69 -5.65
N LEU A 663 -27.97 0.12 -6.31
CA LEU A 663 -28.86 1.10 -5.68
C LEU A 663 -30.33 0.67 -5.71
N THR A 664 -30.61 -0.56 -6.16
CA THR A 664 -31.98 -1.02 -6.46
C THR A 664 -32.93 -0.82 -5.29
N GLU A 665 -32.51 -1.21 -4.08
CA GLU A 665 -33.35 -1.12 -2.88
C GLU A 665 -33.44 0.31 -2.29
N HIS A 666 -32.59 1.22 -2.75
CA HIS A 666 -32.51 2.59 -2.24
C HIS A 666 -33.27 3.62 -3.11
N LEU A 667 -33.46 3.29 -4.39
CA LEU A 667 -34.14 4.14 -5.37
C LEU A 667 -35.65 3.92 -5.35
N ARG A 668 -36.40 5.00 -5.60
CA ARG A 668 -37.85 4.98 -5.80
C ARG A 668 -38.22 5.52 -7.17
N ALA A 669 -39.43 5.20 -7.65
CA ALA A 669 -39.97 5.87 -8.82
C ALA A 669 -40.15 7.38 -8.55
N GLY A 670 -39.90 8.21 -9.57
CA GLY A 670 -39.88 9.67 -9.46
C GLY A 670 -38.52 10.21 -9.02
N THR A 671 -38.53 11.33 -8.30
CA THR A 671 -37.30 12.06 -7.93
C THR A 671 -36.56 11.40 -6.76
N ASN A 672 -35.26 11.21 -6.98
CA ASN A 672 -34.30 10.70 -6.00
C ASN A 672 -33.17 11.71 -5.82
N ARG A 673 -32.76 11.89 -4.56
CA ARG A 673 -31.53 12.63 -4.23
C ARG A 673 -30.37 11.65 -4.12
N ILE A 674 -29.29 11.93 -4.83
CA ILE A 674 -28.06 11.14 -4.83
C ILE A 674 -26.92 12.03 -4.33
N ASP A 675 -26.45 11.74 -3.13
CA ASP A 675 -25.26 12.39 -2.57
C ASP A 675 -24.06 11.49 -2.78
N ILE A 676 -23.00 12.04 -3.39
CA ILE A 676 -21.72 11.33 -3.57
C ILE A 676 -20.66 12.07 -2.77
N GLU A 677 -20.23 11.51 -1.64
CA GLU A 677 -19.15 12.05 -0.82
C GLU A 677 -17.81 11.49 -1.29
N VAL A 678 -17.02 12.32 -1.96
CA VAL A 678 -15.64 12.00 -2.32
C VAL A 678 -14.74 12.47 -1.19
N THR A 679 -13.93 11.58 -0.61
CA THR A 679 -13.02 11.93 0.50
C THR A 679 -11.58 12.08 0.01
N GLY A 680 -10.98 13.25 0.25
CA GLY A 680 -9.58 13.53 -0.07
C GLY A 680 -8.59 12.99 0.97
N SER A 681 -7.36 13.51 0.92
CA SER A 681 -6.29 13.16 1.86
C SER A 681 -5.63 14.42 2.45
N ALA A 682 -4.74 14.25 3.43
CA ALA A 682 -3.97 15.36 3.99
C ALA A 682 -2.86 15.89 3.03
N ARG A 683 -2.67 15.29 1.85
CA ARG A 683 -1.56 15.60 0.94
C ARG A 683 -1.46 17.06 0.49
N ASN A 684 -2.58 17.72 0.21
CA ASN A 684 -2.56 19.11 -0.28
C ASN A 684 -2.45 20.15 0.86
N LEU A 685 -2.66 19.72 2.11
CA LEU A 685 -2.50 20.53 3.31
C LEU A 685 -1.10 20.35 3.93
N LEU A 686 -0.69 19.09 4.11
CA LEU A 686 0.56 18.71 4.75
C LEU A 686 1.69 18.50 3.75
N GLY A 687 1.46 18.34 2.45
CA GLY A 687 2.54 18.18 1.48
C GLY A 687 3.17 16.79 1.44
N PRO A 688 4.36 16.64 0.82
CA PRO A 688 5.31 17.71 0.47
C PRO A 688 4.80 18.71 -0.58
N LEU A 689 4.88 20.02 -0.30
CA LEU A 689 4.31 21.07 -1.16
C LEU A 689 5.29 21.64 -2.20
N HIS A 690 6.60 21.56 -1.97
CA HIS A 690 7.61 22.25 -2.77
C HIS A 690 8.56 21.31 -3.51
N GLN A 691 8.13 20.10 -3.83
CA GLN A 691 9.01 19.10 -4.43
C GLN A 691 9.00 19.11 -5.96
N ARG A 692 10.12 18.68 -6.55
CA ARG A 692 10.20 18.29 -7.96
C ARG A 692 9.42 17.01 -8.24
N GLY A 693 8.43 17.11 -9.13
CA GLY A 693 7.64 15.99 -9.60
C GLY A 693 6.49 15.61 -8.66
N SER A 694 5.55 14.82 -9.19
CA SER A 694 4.31 14.46 -8.50
C SER A 694 4.35 13.13 -7.77
N HIS A 695 5.40 12.32 -7.93
CA HIS A 695 5.48 10.98 -7.35
C HIS A 695 6.87 10.67 -6.80
N ASN A 696 6.93 10.22 -5.55
CA ASN A 696 8.15 9.72 -4.93
C ASN A 696 8.01 8.22 -4.68
N PRO A 697 9.08 7.43 -4.88
CA PRO A 697 9.07 6.00 -4.56
C PRO A 697 8.87 5.72 -3.06
N TRP A 698 9.27 6.65 -2.20
CA TRP A 698 8.96 6.67 -0.77
C TRP A 698 8.87 8.12 -0.29
N THR A 699 8.22 8.36 0.85
CA THR A 699 8.13 9.67 1.49
C THR A 699 8.60 9.59 2.94
N ASP A 700 9.70 10.27 3.24
CA ASP A 700 10.23 10.47 4.61
C ASP A 700 10.34 11.98 4.93
N TRP A 701 10.84 12.31 6.12
CA TRP A 701 10.98 13.71 6.58
C TRP A 701 11.85 14.56 5.64
N THR A 702 12.79 13.95 4.92
CA THR A 702 13.71 14.68 4.05
C THR A 702 12.99 15.29 2.84
N PHE A 703 11.79 14.81 2.48
CA PHE A 703 11.01 15.41 1.40
C PHE A 703 10.37 16.75 1.79
N PHE A 704 10.44 17.13 3.07
CA PHE A 704 9.82 18.36 3.59
C PHE A 704 10.84 19.46 3.95
N THR A 705 12.15 19.17 3.95
CA THR A 705 13.18 20.09 4.49
C THR A 705 14.47 20.18 3.66
N ARG A 706 14.51 19.71 2.41
CA ARG A 706 15.76 19.65 1.63
C ARG A 706 16.17 21.02 1.09
N GLU A 707 17.47 21.18 0.86
CA GLU A 707 18.07 22.38 0.27
C GLU A 707 18.04 22.31 -1.26
N HIS A 708 17.54 23.37 -1.92
CA HIS A 708 17.64 23.85 -3.33
C HIS A 708 17.59 22.87 -4.52
N THR A 709 18.06 21.63 -4.39
CA THR A 709 18.20 20.63 -5.47
C THR A 709 16.90 19.91 -5.81
N ARG A 710 15.91 19.96 -4.89
CA ARG A 710 14.58 19.36 -5.06
C ARG A 710 13.43 20.35 -4.85
N ASP A 711 13.74 21.58 -4.44
CA ASP A 711 12.75 22.62 -4.22
C ASP A 711 12.30 23.20 -5.56
N GLU A 712 11.00 23.20 -5.80
CA GLU A 712 10.37 23.99 -6.85
C GLU A 712 9.88 25.32 -6.27
N PRO A 713 10.02 26.44 -7.00
CA PRO A 713 9.43 27.72 -6.58
C PRO A 713 7.90 27.69 -6.48
N GLN A 714 7.27 26.67 -7.08
CA GLN A 714 5.81 26.53 -7.21
C GLN A 714 5.31 25.36 -6.36
N TYR A 715 4.05 25.49 -5.91
CA TYR A 715 3.36 24.44 -5.17
C TYR A 715 3.03 23.26 -6.06
N THR A 716 3.23 22.06 -5.53
CA THR A 716 2.79 20.80 -6.12
C THR A 716 1.66 20.20 -5.27
N VAL A 717 0.46 20.17 -5.85
CA VAL A 717 -0.77 19.59 -5.27
C VAL A 717 -1.29 18.44 -6.12
N LEU A 718 -2.05 17.53 -5.53
CA LEU A 718 -2.67 16.39 -6.21
C LEU A 718 -4.15 16.62 -6.50
N PRO A 719 -4.68 16.12 -7.63
CA PRO A 719 -6.08 16.26 -7.97
C PRO A 719 -6.95 15.35 -7.10
N TYR A 720 -8.10 15.87 -6.67
CA TYR A 720 -9.18 15.14 -6.00
C TYR A 720 -10.52 15.50 -6.64
N GLY A 721 -11.50 14.59 -6.59
CA GLY A 721 -12.85 14.80 -7.13
C GLY A 721 -13.39 13.68 -8.01
N LEU A 722 -14.63 13.85 -8.46
CA LEU A 722 -15.21 13.06 -9.55
C LEU A 722 -14.62 13.57 -10.87
N MET A 723 -13.80 12.76 -11.54
CA MET A 723 -13.09 13.17 -12.76
C MET A 723 -13.94 13.01 -14.02
N SER A 724 -15.00 12.23 -13.92
CA SER A 724 -16.05 12.08 -14.94
C SER A 724 -17.43 12.17 -14.31
N LYS A 725 -18.47 12.18 -15.16
CA LYS A 725 -19.87 12.09 -14.70
C LYS A 725 -20.15 10.70 -14.17
N ALA A 726 -21.01 10.60 -13.16
CA ALA A 726 -21.50 9.32 -12.67
C ALA A 726 -22.75 8.90 -13.45
N ASN A 727 -22.92 7.60 -13.71
CA ASN A 727 -24.03 7.08 -14.50
C ASN A 727 -24.82 6.03 -13.71
N ILE A 728 -26.15 6.05 -13.83
CA ILE A 728 -27.03 5.02 -13.31
C ILE A 728 -27.53 4.20 -14.50
N TYR A 729 -27.30 2.90 -14.45
CA TYR A 729 -27.76 1.95 -15.46
C TYR A 729 -28.82 1.01 -14.88
N GLN A 730 -29.80 0.65 -15.69
CA GLN A 730 -30.71 -0.45 -15.41
C GLN A 730 -30.20 -1.70 -16.13
N ILE A 731 -29.80 -2.73 -15.39
CA ILE A 731 -29.17 -3.96 -15.90
C ILE A 731 -29.99 -5.21 -15.60
#